data_AF-D9UU13-F1
#
_entry.id   AF-D9UU13-F1
#
_cell.length_a   1.000
_cell.length_b   1.000
_cell.length_c   1.000
_cell.angle_alpha   90.00
_cell.angle_beta   90.00
_cell.angle_gamma   90.00
#
_symmetry.space_group_name_H-M   'P 1'
#
loop_
_entity.id
_entity.type
_entity.pdbx_description
1 polymer ?
#
loop_
_entity_poly.entity_id
_entity_poly.type
_entity_poly.pdbx_seq_one_letter_code
_entity_poly.pdbx_strand_id
1 'polypeptide(L)'
;MSEQRYLPELITEPLVAWPEEAEPGSHHLVTVDLLGPYGTDPADWPYPAEEFAFTVGLDGEPFLRCTALDEPVLVLHRFGGTYGPARFLLDIGDLTGDLTLWLTLANEQGVPVHSAALPVTVRTGAGGGENPPDDTVRLPAVPYEDPRQDAGETPPPGCDVLVAHTARDRPWAAWAGAWAARHGLDTGLRGLPVGPPPEPGALRALAGEAGRVLLVLGAEQLGADTAPVWAAALDRAEAERPGAFAVLAVGPVPPLAEHAWPLLDLAEEPPESAGRLLGALLGLPAEPPPPAPGETPGPRHPAEPGTAWGGVPARNPRFTGRAGSLDAMRHALTRADARGTGLVLWGLSGIGKTQLATEYAHRYGNEYDVVWWTGGESRSACRRGLAELADALGTRTAGAEYGTRLRTALDRLRRGGTARPWLLVVDGADDPARIRDLLPEGPGHVLVTSRDRDWASHLPHLFDVPTFSREESVAFVARRAPRLSAEDADALAEAVGDFPLVLDQVAGWLAGSRASVAEYLARLESAAATGDVSLSADFPVTFHSAWTLLINRLRDTGTGALDLLRLCTRFAPGRIPVHVLRDMPGDRVPPELEGFLGDRRAWHAAAEELLRYSVVLTAADRTGEADGTGEADTFYLHRMVHQIARAGVPADTAERLDTTVRAALAAADPEAPSATAHWPHYAELVPHLIHAGAHEDTDEDVQRLVLNCLRYTYLSGDDEVGRELGRETFAAWERLLGAEHPRFWDLTHHYANVLRARGEYTATEQMDRAAVDHLRRAGVADERYPRALGGLAADLRGLGRYDEAYALSTDVARTYRALFGERASQTLTADNNIAATLCLLGDYEGARALDERTLAARRAVHGPAHPWTLFSGLSHALDLRLLGRYEEARGLLTESVAAHARHLGPEHLQTLRAEQNLALCRSRLGETEEAGAALASVASRAARYYGERHPLTLLCRDSLACHLREHEDLDEAGALAEGVAAALHARVRPGAPLSRRARAETSRWWRTGAVTREQR
;
A
#
# COMPACT_ATOMS: atom_id res chain seq x y z
N MET A 1 -49.30 19.52 -9.39
CA MET A 1 -49.63 18.38 -8.51
C MET A 1 -48.32 17.67 -8.24
N SER A 2 -47.94 17.61 -6.97
CA SER A 2 -46.72 17.01 -6.44
C SER A 2 -46.62 15.54 -6.81
N GLU A 3 -45.54 15.12 -7.49
CA GLU A 3 -45.09 13.73 -7.40
C GLU A 3 -44.43 13.53 -6.03
N GLN A 4 -45.26 13.38 -4.99
CA GLN A 4 -44.84 12.64 -3.80
C GLN A 4 -44.65 11.19 -4.25
N ARG A 5 -43.43 10.81 -4.62
CA ARG A 5 -43.05 9.40 -4.68
C ARG A 5 -43.08 8.88 -3.25
N TYR A 6 -44.19 8.23 -2.88
CA TYR A 6 -44.23 7.34 -1.72
C TYR A 6 -43.12 6.30 -1.92
N LEU A 7 -42.06 6.39 -1.11
CA LEU A 7 -41.10 5.30 -0.94
C LEU A 7 -41.86 4.10 -0.32
N PRO A 8 -41.65 2.86 -0.80
CA PRO A 8 -42.42 1.72 -0.32
C PRO A 8 -42.13 1.47 1.17
N GLU A 9 -43.16 1.00 1.87
CA GLU A 9 -43.06 0.38 3.19
C GLU A 9 -41.92 -0.66 3.19
N LEU A 10 -41.13 -0.78 4.25
CA LEU A 10 -40.05 -1.76 4.32
C LEU A 10 -40.67 -3.17 4.32
N ILE A 11 -40.53 -3.91 3.21
CA ILE A 11 -41.17 -5.23 3.00
C ILE A 11 -40.35 -6.36 3.66
N THR A 12 -39.15 -6.06 4.14
CA THR A 12 -38.24 -7.01 4.80
C THR A 12 -38.19 -6.75 6.31
N GLU A 13 -38.35 -7.79 7.14
CA GLU A 13 -38.13 -7.63 8.58
C GLU A 13 -36.65 -7.38 8.88
N PRO A 14 -36.32 -6.41 9.75
CA PRO A 14 -34.95 -6.23 10.21
C PRO A 14 -34.52 -7.41 11.08
N LEU A 15 -33.29 -7.87 10.86
CA LEU A 15 -32.63 -8.80 11.75
C LEU A 15 -32.03 -8.01 12.91
N VAL A 16 -32.53 -8.23 14.12
CA VAL A 16 -32.05 -7.53 15.31
C VAL A 16 -31.50 -8.56 16.30
N ALA A 17 -30.27 -8.36 16.75
CA ALA A 17 -29.73 -9.05 17.91
C ALA A 17 -29.70 -8.08 19.09
N TRP A 18 -30.45 -8.38 20.15
CA TRP A 18 -30.52 -7.58 21.37
C TRP A 18 -30.59 -8.50 22.61
N PRO A 19 -30.28 -8.02 23.82
CA PRO A 19 -30.38 -8.84 25.03
C PRO A 19 -31.84 -8.95 25.48
N GLU A 20 -32.40 -10.17 25.52
CA GLU A 20 -33.71 -10.41 26.14
C GLU A 20 -33.64 -10.43 27.67
N GLU A 21 -32.48 -10.81 28.25
CA GLU A 21 -32.19 -10.76 29.68
C GLU A 21 -30.86 -10.03 29.94
N ALA A 22 -30.82 -9.21 31.00
CA ALA A 22 -29.63 -8.44 31.39
C ALA A 22 -29.48 -8.32 32.92
N GLU A 23 -28.29 -7.95 33.38
CA GLU A 23 -28.01 -7.68 34.80
C GLU A 23 -27.84 -6.17 35.04
N PRO A 24 -28.17 -5.65 36.23
CA PRO A 24 -27.88 -4.25 36.54
C PRO A 24 -26.38 -3.96 36.42
N GLY A 25 -26.05 -2.87 35.72
CA GLY A 25 -24.70 -2.38 35.47
C GLY A 25 -24.01 -3.01 34.25
N SER A 26 -24.71 -3.86 33.47
CA SER A 26 -24.13 -4.47 32.28
C SER A 26 -24.25 -3.60 31.03
N HIS A 27 -23.35 -3.83 30.09
CA HIS A 27 -23.38 -3.25 28.75
C HIS A 27 -23.58 -4.33 27.71
N HIS A 28 -24.48 -4.10 26.76
CA HIS A 28 -24.80 -5.04 25.70
C HIS A 28 -24.70 -4.38 24.32
N LEU A 29 -24.24 -5.16 23.34
CA LEU A 29 -24.26 -4.74 21.95
C LEU A 29 -25.61 -5.11 21.33
N VAL A 30 -26.31 -4.11 20.80
CA VAL A 30 -27.50 -4.31 19.96
C VAL A 30 -27.08 -4.11 18.51
N THR A 31 -27.29 -5.11 17.67
CA THR A 31 -27.02 -5.01 16.22
C THR A 31 -28.33 -5.09 15.46
N VAL A 32 -28.50 -4.20 14.49
CA VAL A 32 -29.66 -4.13 13.60
C VAL A 32 -29.13 -4.27 12.18
N ASP A 33 -29.72 -5.19 11.41
CA ASP A 33 -29.37 -5.43 10.02
C ASP A 33 -30.66 -5.66 9.18
N LEU A 34 -30.55 -5.67 7.86
CA LEU A 34 -31.65 -5.99 6.96
C LEU A 34 -31.35 -7.26 6.17
N LEU A 35 -32.28 -8.22 6.20
CA LEU A 35 -32.21 -9.36 5.30
C LEU A 35 -32.64 -8.91 3.90
N GLY A 36 -31.67 -8.77 2.98
CA GLY A 36 -31.98 -8.71 1.55
C GLY A 36 -32.66 -10.01 1.08
N PRO A 37 -33.40 -10.00 -0.04
CA PRO A 37 -34.04 -11.21 -0.55
C PRO A 37 -32.98 -12.30 -0.80
N TYR A 38 -32.94 -13.31 0.07
CA TYR A 38 -32.06 -14.45 -0.06
C TYR A 38 -32.56 -15.35 -1.18
N GLY A 39 -31.93 -15.21 -2.35
CA GLY A 39 -31.93 -16.20 -3.41
C GLY A 39 -33.29 -16.50 -4.05
N THR A 40 -33.68 -15.70 -5.04
CA THR A 40 -34.25 -16.11 -6.34
C THR A 40 -34.35 -14.85 -7.19
N ASP A 41 -33.77 -14.88 -8.39
CA ASP A 41 -33.85 -13.88 -9.48
C ASP A 41 -33.82 -12.36 -9.12
N PRO A 42 -32.81 -11.57 -9.54
CA PRO A 42 -32.80 -10.10 -9.41
C PRO A 42 -34.03 -9.39 -10.00
N ALA A 43 -34.85 -10.09 -10.80
CA ALA A 43 -36.13 -9.62 -11.31
C ALA A 43 -37.22 -9.42 -10.24
N ASP A 44 -37.12 -10.06 -9.06
CA ASP A 44 -38.13 -10.00 -7.98
C ASP A 44 -37.93 -8.85 -6.98
N TRP A 45 -37.08 -7.87 -7.31
CA TRP A 45 -36.80 -6.70 -6.48
C TRP A 45 -38.04 -5.79 -6.36
N PRO A 46 -38.59 -5.60 -5.14
CA PRO A 46 -39.90 -4.97 -4.98
C PRO A 46 -39.86 -3.43 -4.97
N TYR A 47 -38.67 -2.83 -5.10
CA TYR A 47 -38.46 -1.39 -5.00
C TYR A 47 -38.00 -0.77 -6.33
N PRO A 48 -38.30 0.52 -6.59
CA PRO A 48 -38.01 1.15 -7.90
C PRO A 48 -36.55 1.59 -8.11
N ALA A 49 -35.75 1.74 -7.05
CA ALA A 49 -34.32 2.08 -7.11
C ALA A 49 -33.46 0.87 -6.75
N GLU A 50 -32.20 0.83 -7.15
CA GLU A 50 -31.32 -0.34 -6.92
C GLU A 50 -30.76 -0.41 -5.48
N GLU A 51 -30.84 0.70 -4.76
CA GLU A 51 -30.30 0.90 -3.40
C GLU A 51 -31.21 1.84 -2.61
N PHE A 52 -31.34 1.60 -1.30
CA PHE A 52 -32.04 2.47 -0.35
C PHE A 52 -31.29 2.56 0.97
N ALA A 53 -31.08 3.77 1.47
CA ALA A 53 -30.55 4.00 2.81
C ALA A 53 -31.68 4.20 3.83
N PHE A 54 -31.51 3.62 5.02
CA PHE A 54 -32.39 3.75 6.16
C PHE A 54 -31.58 4.21 7.37
N THR A 55 -32.04 5.23 8.07
CA THR A 55 -31.48 5.61 9.38
C THR A 55 -32.13 4.76 10.45
N VAL A 56 -31.32 4.24 11.37
CA VAL A 56 -31.73 3.43 12.51
C VAL A 56 -31.73 4.29 13.77
N GLY A 57 -32.86 4.36 14.45
CA GLY A 57 -33.00 4.91 15.79
C GLY A 57 -33.23 3.76 16.77
N LEU A 58 -32.53 3.77 17.90
CA LEU A 58 -32.78 2.85 19.00
C LEU A 58 -32.90 3.67 20.28
N ASP A 59 -34.10 3.71 20.84
CA ASP A 59 -34.42 4.47 22.04
C ASP A 59 -34.93 3.54 23.14
N GLY A 60 -34.52 3.73 24.38
CA GLY A 60 -35.05 2.96 25.51
C GLY A 60 -36.06 3.72 26.34
N GLU A 61 -36.67 3.03 27.31
CA GLU A 61 -37.39 3.71 28.40
C GLU A 61 -36.52 4.78 29.06
N PRO A 62 -37.12 5.82 29.67
CA PRO A 62 -36.37 6.84 30.40
C PRO A 62 -35.36 6.16 31.32
N PHE A 63 -34.11 6.65 31.33
CA PHE A 63 -32.95 6.13 32.08
C PHE A 63 -32.13 5.02 31.39
N LEU A 64 -32.63 4.35 30.35
CA LEU A 64 -31.83 3.42 29.54
C LEU A 64 -30.99 4.21 28.52
N ARG A 65 -29.68 3.99 28.46
CA ARG A 65 -28.80 4.72 27.53
C ARG A 65 -28.47 3.85 26.33
N CYS A 66 -28.91 4.29 25.14
CA CYS A 66 -28.58 3.67 23.87
C CYS A 66 -27.65 4.61 23.10
N THR A 67 -26.41 4.19 22.84
CA THR A 67 -25.43 4.99 22.11
C THR A 67 -25.07 4.29 20.81
N ALA A 68 -25.31 4.93 19.66
CA ALA A 68 -24.84 4.39 18.39
C ALA A 68 -23.30 4.30 18.39
N LEU A 69 -22.76 3.15 18.00
CA LEU A 69 -21.31 2.91 17.94
C LEU A 69 -20.70 3.33 16.60
N ASP A 70 -21.52 3.40 15.55
CA ASP A 70 -21.19 3.87 14.20
C ASP A 70 -22.31 4.79 13.67
N GLU A 71 -22.19 5.29 12.44
CA GLU A 71 -23.33 5.90 11.75
C GLU A 71 -24.46 4.88 11.65
N PRO A 72 -25.64 5.16 12.24
CA PRO A 72 -26.71 4.17 12.30
C PRO A 72 -27.48 4.18 10.98
N VAL A 73 -26.81 3.86 9.88
CA VAL A 73 -27.40 3.80 8.54
C VAL A 73 -27.29 2.39 8.00
N LEU A 74 -28.40 1.85 7.54
CA LEU A 74 -28.49 0.56 6.85
C LEU A 74 -28.81 0.81 5.39
N VAL A 75 -28.08 0.16 4.51
CA VAL A 75 -28.31 0.27 3.07
C VAL A 75 -28.75 -1.08 2.53
N LEU A 76 -29.93 -1.12 1.90
CA LEU A 76 -30.48 -2.32 1.27
C LEU A 76 -30.22 -2.29 -0.24
N HIS A 77 -29.49 -3.29 -0.75
CA HIS A 77 -29.09 -3.36 -2.16
C HIS A 77 -29.74 -4.52 -2.94
N ARG A 78 -30.09 -4.29 -4.21
CA ARG A 78 -30.80 -5.24 -5.09
C ARG A 78 -30.12 -6.60 -5.29
N PHE A 79 -28.78 -6.64 -5.29
CA PHE A 79 -28.01 -7.88 -5.54
C PHE A 79 -27.67 -8.69 -4.28
N GLY A 80 -28.25 -8.33 -3.13
CA GLY A 80 -28.03 -8.99 -1.84
C GLY A 80 -26.79 -8.45 -1.11
N GLY A 81 -26.97 -8.17 0.19
CA GLY A 81 -25.97 -7.56 1.07
C GLY A 81 -26.43 -6.21 1.62
N THR A 82 -26.10 -5.95 2.88
CA THR A 82 -26.18 -4.65 3.54
C THR A 82 -24.78 -4.08 3.73
N TYR A 83 -24.63 -2.75 3.62
CA TYR A 83 -23.38 -2.10 3.99
C TYR A 83 -23.31 -1.94 5.51
N GLY A 84 -22.94 -3.02 6.20
CA GLY A 84 -22.69 -3.08 7.65
C GLY A 84 -23.96 -3.03 8.51
N PRO A 85 -24.01 -3.75 9.67
CA PRO A 85 -25.12 -3.62 10.61
C PRO A 85 -25.01 -2.30 11.39
N ALA A 86 -26.14 -1.67 11.70
CA ALA A 86 -26.19 -0.55 12.65
C ALA A 86 -26.00 -1.09 14.07
N ARG A 87 -25.02 -0.56 14.80
CA ARG A 87 -24.62 -1.06 16.11
C ARG A 87 -24.88 -0.02 17.18
N PHE A 88 -25.48 -0.45 18.28
CA PHE A 88 -25.76 0.38 19.44
C PHE A 88 -25.20 -0.29 20.70
N LEU A 89 -24.56 0.51 21.54
CA LEU A 89 -24.24 0.13 22.91
C LEU A 89 -25.43 0.45 23.80
N LEU A 90 -25.98 -0.59 24.40
CA LEU A 90 -27.01 -0.51 25.42
C LEU A 90 -26.35 -0.54 26.81
N ASP A 91 -26.51 0.54 27.57
CA ASP A 91 -26.12 0.62 28.97
C ASP A 91 -27.37 0.53 29.86
N ILE A 92 -27.43 -0.56 30.63
CA ILE A 92 -28.55 -0.89 31.52
C ILE A 92 -28.51 -0.03 32.80
N GLY A 93 -27.32 0.47 33.21
CA GLY A 93 -27.15 1.17 34.49
C GLY A 93 -27.69 0.37 35.69
N ASP A 94 -28.07 1.02 36.78
CA ASP A 94 -28.59 0.36 37.99
C ASP A 94 -30.08 -0.04 37.89
N LEU A 95 -30.64 -0.15 36.68
CA LEU A 95 -32.06 -0.43 36.46
C LEU A 95 -32.42 -1.89 36.77
N THR A 96 -33.69 -2.14 37.16
CA THR A 96 -34.24 -3.49 37.42
C THR A 96 -35.69 -3.57 36.94
N GLY A 97 -36.13 -4.75 36.50
CA GLY A 97 -37.49 -4.97 35.98
C GLY A 97 -37.55 -5.20 34.47
N ASP A 98 -38.77 -5.27 33.92
CA ASP A 98 -39.01 -5.43 32.49
C ASP A 98 -38.97 -4.05 31.80
N LEU A 99 -38.03 -3.87 30.87
CA LEU A 99 -37.77 -2.65 30.12
C LEU A 99 -38.05 -2.89 28.64
N THR A 100 -38.33 -1.83 27.88
CA THR A 100 -38.56 -1.93 26.43
C THR A 100 -37.64 -0.98 25.67
N LEU A 101 -36.96 -1.52 24.65
CA LEU A 101 -36.28 -0.76 23.61
C LEU A 101 -37.21 -0.56 22.42
N TRP A 102 -37.15 0.61 21.80
CA TRP A 102 -37.89 0.98 20.61
C TRP A 102 -36.91 1.16 19.46
N LEU A 103 -36.92 0.19 18.56
CA LEU A 103 -36.22 0.28 17.28
C LEU A 103 -37.10 1.03 16.28
N THR A 104 -36.52 1.99 15.57
CA THR A 104 -37.17 2.70 14.47
C THR A 104 -36.24 2.76 13.26
N LEU A 105 -36.71 2.32 12.10
CA LEU A 105 -36.05 2.54 10.81
C LEU A 105 -36.77 3.66 10.09
N ALA A 106 -36.04 4.71 9.70
CA ALA A 106 -36.53 5.82 8.91
C ALA A 106 -35.88 5.83 7.52
N ASN A 107 -36.60 6.24 6.50
CA ASN A 107 -36.04 6.41 5.16
C ASN A 107 -35.16 7.69 5.06
N GLU A 108 -34.55 7.93 3.90
CA GLU A 108 -33.70 9.11 3.61
C GLU A 108 -34.38 10.48 3.87
N GLN A 109 -35.71 10.52 3.97
CA GLN A 109 -36.48 11.73 4.27
C GLN A 109 -36.78 11.88 5.77
N GLY A 110 -36.24 10.99 6.61
CA GLY A 110 -36.46 10.94 8.06
C GLY A 110 -37.84 10.42 8.46
N VAL A 111 -38.60 9.80 7.56
CA VAL A 111 -39.93 9.25 7.85
C VAL A 111 -39.79 7.80 8.34
N PRO A 112 -40.30 7.45 9.53
CA PRO A 112 -40.31 6.07 10.03
C PRO A 112 -41.06 5.12 9.08
N VAL A 113 -40.40 4.06 8.64
CA VAL A 113 -40.95 2.99 7.78
C VAL A 113 -41.10 1.66 8.50
N HIS A 114 -40.43 1.49 9.64
CA HIS A 114 -40.59 0.32 10.52
C HIS A 114 -40.31 0.71 11.97
N SER A 115 -41.09 0.19 12.91
CA SER A 115 -40.83 0.34 14.34
C SER A 115 -41.15 -0.95 15.08
N ALA A 116 -40.28 -1.34 16.01
CA ALA A 116 -40.43 -2.56 16.80
C ALA A 116 -40.11 -2.31 18.28
N ALA A 117 -40.90 -2.94 19.16
CA ALA A 117 -40.63 -3.00 20.59
C ALA A 117 -39.77 -4.26 20.88
N LEU A 118 -38.62 -4.07 21.51
CA LEU A 118 -37.70 -5.13 21.88
C LEU A 118 -37.66 -5.21 23.42
N PRO A 119 -38.32 -6.20 24.04
CA PRO A 119 -38.37 -6.34 25.50
C PRO A 119 -37.01 -6.80 26.05
N VAL A 120 -36.65 -6.27 27.22
CA VAL A 120 -35.42 -6.59 27.98
C VAL A 120 -35.79 -6.78 29.46
N THR A 121 -35.58 -7.97 30.01
CA THR A 121 -35.83 -8.26 31.43
C THR A 121 -34.54 -8.16 32.25
N VAL A 122 -34.47 -7.21 33.18
CA VAL A 122 -33.30 -6.99 34.04
C VAL A 122 -33.50 -7.61 35.42
N ARG A 123 -32.69 -8.63 35.76
CA ARG A 123 -32.78 -9.36 37.04
C ARG A 123 -31.45 -9.32 37.79
N THR A 124 -31.52 -9.23 39.11
CA THR A 124 -30.35 -9.35 39.99
C THR A 124 -29.98 -10.82 40.17
N GLY A 125 -28.83 -11.24 39.62
CA GLY A 125 -28.36 -12.62 39.72
C GLY A 125 -27.99 -13.02 41.16
N ALA A 126 -28.70 -14.01 41.72
CA ALA A 126 -28.21 -14.81 42.83
C ALA A 126 -27.37 -15.98 42.26
N GLY A 127 -26.09 -16.04 42.62
CA GLY A 127 -25.10 -16.86 41.92
C GLY A 127 -25.39 -18.37 41.83
N GLY A 128 -24.93 -18.98 40.73
CA GLY A 128 -24.74 -20.42 40.59
C GLY A 128 -24.96 -20.98 39.19
N GLY A 129 -23.87 -21.13 38.43
CA GLY A 129 -23.57 -22.21 37.47
C GLY A 129 -24.56 -22.62 36.39
N GLU A 130 -24.28 -22.23 35.14
CA GLU A 130 -24.29 -23.07 33.93
C GLU A 130 -23.77 -22.21 32.75
N ASN A 131 -22.92 -22.78 31.87
CA ASN A 131 -22.23 -22.07 30.79
C ASN A 131 -23.15 -22.02 29.53
N PRO A 132 -23.54 -20.84 28.98
CA PRO A 132 -24.22 -20.73 27.69
C PRO A 132 -23.23 -20.31 26.56
N PRO A 133 -23.64 -20.31 25.28
CA PRO A 133 -22.75 -20.59 24.16
C PRO A 133 -21.83 -19.42 23.78
N ASP A 134 -20.68 -19.84 23.28
CA ASP A 134 -19.51 -19.12 22.81
C ASP A 134 -19.84 -18.27 21.56
N ASP A 135 -20.31 -17.03 21.74
CA ASP A 135 -20.36 -16.02 20.64
C ASP A 135 -20.22 -14.56 21.12
N THR A 136 -19.90 -14.32 22.40
CA THR A 136 -19.50 -12.99 22.85
C THR A 136 -18.01 -12.79 22.59
N VAL A 137 -17.67 -12.26 21.42
CA VAL A 137 -16.38 -11.58 21.23
C VAL A 137 -16.36 -10.39 22.19
N ARG A 138 -15.72 -10.56 23.35
CA ARG A 138 -15.26 -9.45 24.17
C ARG A 138 -14.17 -8.74 23.38
N LEU A 139 -14.55 -7.73 22.60
CA LEU A 139 -13.61 -6.69 22.22
C LEU A 139 -13.13 -6.05 23.52
N PRO A 140 -11.82 -5.98 23.79
CA PRO A 140 -11.35 -5.17 24.90
C PRO A 140 -11.78 -3.73 24.62
N ALA A 141 -12.57 -3.15 25.53
CA ALA A 141 -12.71 -1.71 25.60
C ALA A 141 -11.30 -1.15 25.75
N VAL A 142 -10.78 -0.52 24.70
CA VAL A 142 -9.61 0.34 24.82
C VAL A 142 -10.16 1.61 25.48
N PRO A 143 -9.86 1.88 26.75
CA PRO A 143 -10.21 3.18 27.30
C PRO A 143 -9.44 4.21 26.49
N TYR A 144 -10.14 5.24 25.99
CA TYR A 144 -9.48 6.49 25.64
C TYR A 144 -9.03 7.11 26.97
N GLU A 145 -7.85 6.71 27.42
CA GLU A 145 -7.08 7.45 28.40
C GLU A 145 -6.48 8.66 27.67
N ASP A 146 -6.74 9.87 28.17
CA ASP A 146 -6.07 11.08 27.71
C ASP A 146 -4.55 10.84 27.80
N PRO A 147 -3.81 10.74 26.67
CA PRO A 147 -2.38 10.40 26.69
C PRO A 147 -1.54 11.46 27.40
N ARG A 148 -2.14 12.63 27.70
CA ARG A 148 -1.49 13.69 28.47
C ARG A 148 -1.29 13.33 29.94
N GLN A 149 -1.98 12.30 30.47
CA GLN A 149 -1.86 11.95 31.88
C GLN A 149 -0.80 10.89 32.19
N ASP A 150 -0.23 10.20 31.19
CA ASP A 150 0.79 9.16 31.45
C ASP A 150 2.03 9.22 30.52
N ALA A 151 2.24 10.32 29.79
CA ALA A 151 3.38 10.48 28.88
C ALA A 151 4.58 11.22 29.49
N GLY A 152 5.09 10.70 30.61
CA GLY A 152 6.43 11.01 31.07
C GLY A 152 7.06 9.73 31.59
N GLU A 153 8.06 9.19 30.89
CA GLU A 153 8.98 8.21 31.47
C GLU A 153 9.40 8.76 32.85
N THR A 154 8.82 8.21 33.91
CA THR A 154 9.15 8.60 35.27
C THR A 154 10.26 7.64 35.66
N PRO A 155 11.52 8.09 35.71
CA PRO A 155 12.64 7.23 36.05
C PRO A 155 12.40 6.62 37.43
N PRO A 156 12.91 5.40 37.68
CA PRO A 156 12.89 4.84 39.02
C PRO A 156 13.55 5.84 39.98
N PRO A 157 12.93 6.16 41.14
CA PRO A 157 13.50 7.13 42.06
C PRO A 157 14.88 6.65 42.55
N GLY A 158 15.92 7.47 42.35
CA GLY A 158 17.28 7.20 42.83
C GLY A 158 18.22 6.52 41.82
N CYS A 159 18.10 6.80 40.52
CA CYS A 159 19.03 6.28 39.52
C CYS A 159 20.43 6.92 39.61
N ASP A 160 21.47 6.20 39.19
CA ASP A 160 22.85 6.72 39.19
C ASP A 160 23.00 7.88 38.20
N VAL A 161 22.43 7.73 37.01
CA VAL A 161 22.50 8.71 35.92
C VAL A 161 21.12 8.98 35.34
N LEU A 162 20.69 10.24 35.35
CA LEU A 162 19.49 10.70 34.66
C LEU A 162 19.88 11.44 33.39
N VAL A 163 19.40 10.99 32.23
CA VAL A 163 19.66 11.65 30.94
C VAL A 163 18.42 12.45 30.54
N ALA A 164 18.49 13.78 30.69
CA ALA A 164 17.41 14.67 30.31
C ALA A 164 17.65 15.26 28.91
N HIS A 165 16.61 15.32 28.08
CA HIS A 165 16.76 15.59 26.66
C HIS A 165 15.55 16.30 26.06
N THR A 166 15.74 17.06 24.98
CA THR A 166 14.60 17.51 24.18
C THR A 166 14.04 16.36 23.33
N ALA A 167 12.79 16.48 22.87
CA ALA A 167 12.18 15.46 22.01
C ALA A 167 12.99 15.18 20.72
N ARG A 168 13.70 16.20 20.19
CA ARG A 168 14.53 16.08 18.97
C ARG A 168 15.85 15.34 19.22
N ASP A 169 16.39 15.50 20.42
CA ASP A 169 17.72 14.99 20.80
C ASP A 169 17.67 13.62 21.50
N ARG A 170 16.47 13.01 21.57
CA ARG A 170 16.25 11.67 22.14
C ARG A 170 17.21 10.59 21.62
N PRO A 171 17.57 10.50 20.32
CA PRO A 171 18.51 9.47 19.85
C PRO A 171 19.83 9.45 20.63
N TRP A 172 20.37 10.63 20.92
CA TRP A 172 21.60 10.82 21.68
C TRP A 172 21.42 10.47 23.15
N ALA A 173 20.29 10.86 23.73
CA ALA A 173 19.96 10.55 25.11
C ALA A 173 19.80 9.04 25.34
N ALA A 174 19.06 8.37 24.46
CA ALA A 174 18.84 6.93 24.51
C ALA A 174 20.16 6.15 24.33
N TRP A 175 21.03 6.61 23.42
CA TRP A 175 22.37 6.04 23.27
C TRP A 175 23.23 6.23 24.54
N ALA A 176 23.31 7.45 25.08
CA ALA A 176 24.12 7.74 26.27
C ALA A 176 23.63 6.97 27.51
N GLY A 177 22.31 6.90 27.70
CA GLY A 177 21.69 6.13 28.78
C GLY A 177 21.94 4.62 28.65
N ALA A 178 21.81 4.05 27.45
CA ALA A 178 22.11 2.64 27.20
C ALA A 178 23.61 2.33 27.33
N TRP A 179 24.47 3.27 26.93
CA TRP A 179 25.92 3.17 27.09
C TRP A 179 26.30 3.09 28.57
N ALA A 180 25.76 3.98 29.41
CA ALA A 180 25.98 3.96 30.85
C ALA A 180 25.38 2.71 31.53
N ALA A 181 24.19 2.27 31.10
CA ALA A 181 23.56 1.06 31.61
C ALA A 181 24.39 -0.21 31.33
N ARG A 182 25.05 -0.29 30.17
CA ARG A 182 25.97 -1.41 29.86
C ARG A 182 27.18 -1.47 30.79
N HIS A 183 27.54 -0.37 31.44
CA HIS A 183 28.56 -0.35 32.50
C HIS A 183 28.01 -0.68 33.90
N GLY A 184 26.73 -1.04 34.00
CA GLY A 184 26.07 -1.44 35.24
C GLY A 184 25.56 -0.26 36.08
N LEU A 185 25.42 0.93 35.49
CA LEU A 185 24.79 2.07 36.15
C LEU A 185 23.27 2.02 35.99
N ASP A 186 22.52 2.34 37.03
CA ASP A 186 21.07 2.53 36.91
C ASP A 186 20.78 3.84 36.17
N THR A 187 20.12 3.77 35.02
CA THR A 187 19.87 4.94 34.17
C THR A 187 18.39 5.24 33.99
N GLY A 188 18.07 6.53 33.90
CA GLY A 188 16.74 7.04 33.59
C GLY A 188 16.78 8.00 32.40
N LEU A 189 15.67 8.08 31.64
CA LEU A 189 15.47 9.09 30.60
C LEU A 189 14.39 10.08 31.04
N ARG A 190 14.58 11.37 30.74
CA ARG A 190 13.61 12.42 31.02
C ARG A 190 13.45 13.39 29.85
N GLY A 191 12.21 13.57 29.40
CA GLY A 191 11.88 14.59 28.41
C GLY A 191 11.92 16.00 29.01
N LEU A 192 12.50 16.94 28.28
CA LEU A 192 12.48 18.38 28.53
C LEU A 192 11.59 19.08 27.50
N PRO A 193 10.86 20.14 27.89
CA PRO A 193 10.09 20.95 26.95
C PRO A 193 11.02 21.62 25.92
N VAL A 194 10.51 21.82 24.71
CA VAL A 194 11.22 22.56 23.65
C VAL A 194 10.99 24.05 23.88
N GLY A 195 12.04 24.80 24.17
CA GLY A 195 11.93 26.24 24.44
C GLY A 195 13.08 26.79 25.29
N PRO A 196 12.92 27.92 25.99
CA PRO A 196 13.91 28.40 26.95
C PRO A 196 14.16 27.35 28.07
N PRO A 197 15.30 27.44 28.80
CA PRO A 197 15.56 26.51 29.89
C PRO A 197 14.41 26.48 30.89
N PRO A 198 14.14 25.30 31.49
CA PRO A 198 13.18 25.22 32.58
C PRO A 198 13.57 26.16 33.71
N GLU A 199 12.57 26.62 34.47
CA GLU A 199 12.81 27.41 35.68
C GLU A 199 13.85 26.72 36.58
N PRO A 200 14.76 27.46 37.24
CA PRO A 200 15.83 26.85 38.04
C PRO A 200 15.34 25.85 39.10
N GLY A 201 14.11 26.00 39.59
CA GLY A 201 13.46 25.03 40.47
C GLY A 201 13.29 23.64 39.87
N ALA A 202 12.93 23.55 38.59
CA ALA A 202 12.75 22.29 37.89
C ALA A 202 14.09 21.59 37.60
N LEU A 203 15.13 22.34 37.24
CA LEU A 203 16.49 21.79 37.12
C LEU A 203 16.96 21.23 38.47
N ARG A 204 16.75 21.95 39.57
CA ARG A 204 17.09 21.46 40.92
C ARG A 204 16.35 20.17 41.30
N ALA A 205 15.08 20.02 40.89
CA ALA A 205 14.34 18.78 41.11
C ALA A 205 15.01 17.59 40.41
N LEU A 206 15.43 17.76 39.15
CA LEU A 206 16.17 16.74 38.40
C LEU A 206 17.48 16.35 39.11
N ALA A 207 18.22 17.35 39.62
CA ALA A 207 19.44 17.09 40.39
C ALA A 207 19.15 16.29 41.66
N GLY A 208 17.95 16.39 42.25
CA GLY A 208 17.53 15.63 43.43
C GLY A 208 17.15 14.18 43.14
N GLU A 209 16.76 13.87 41.90
CA GLU A 209 16.26 12.55 41.48
C GLU A 209 17.38 11.53 41.18
N ALA A 210 18.61 11.98 40.96
CA ALA A 210 19.72 11.12 40.53
C ALA A 210 21.09 11.49 41.14
N GLY A 211 22.07 10.58 40.99
CA GLY A 211 23.47 10.83 41.33
C GLY A 211 24.13 11.89 40.44
N ARG A 212 23.84 11.82 39.13
CA ARG A 212 24.29 12.78 38.11
C ARG A 212 23.23 12.96 37.02
N VAL A 213 23.12 14.17 36.47
CA VAL A 213 22.21 14.52 35.39
C VAL A 213 22.99 14.88 34.12
N LEU A 214 22.75 14.15 33.04
CA LEU A 214 23.29 14.44 31.71
C LEU A 214 22.23 15.20 30.89
N LEU A 215 22.53 16.43 30.50
CA LEU A 215 21.65 17.26 29.69
C LEU A 215 22.05 17.18 28.21
N VAL A 216 21.21 16.56 27.39
CA VAL A 216 21.45 16.44 25.94
C VAL A 216 20.77 17.59 25.22
N LEU A 217 21.57 18.49 24.65
CA LEU A 217 21.11 19.75 24.06
C LEU A 217 21.62 19.92 22.62
N GLY A 218 20.70 20.07 21.67
CA GLY A 218 21.02 20.38 20.28
C GLY A 218 21.14 21.88 19.97
N ALA A 219 21.38 22.19 18.70
CA ALA A 219 21.61 23.56 18.20
C ALA A 219 20.46 24.55 18.48
N GLU A 220 19.22 24.07 18.58
CA GLU A 220 18.07 24.93 18.93
C GLU A 220 18.12 25.42 20.38
N GLN A 221 18.74 24.65 21.27
CA GLN A 221 18.87 24.97 22.68
C GLN A 221 20.18 25.71 22.97
N LEU A 222 21.24 25.37 22.24
CA LEU A 222 22.56 25.99 22.35
C LEU A 222 22.82 27.01 21.22
N GLY A 223 21.80 27.70 20.72
CA GLY A 223 21.97 28.79 19.76
C GLY A 223 22.61 30.04 20.37
N ALA A 224 23.00 31.02 19.52
CA ALA A 224 23.67 32.24 19.97
C ALA A 224 22.87 33.03 21.03
N ASP A 225 21.53 33.06 20.91
CA ASP A 225 20.65 33.78 21.83
C ASP A 225 20.23 32.94 23.04
N THR A 226 20.19 31.61 22.93
CA THR A 226 19.66 30.70 23.96
C THR A 226 20.74 30.10 24.84
N ALA A 227 21.95 29.87 24.33
CA ALA A 227 23.06 29.28 25.08
C ALA A 227 23.43 30.07 26.34
N PRO A 228 23.49 31.43 26.34
CA PRO A 228 23.76 32.20 27.56
C PRO A 228 22.65 32.04 28.62
N VAL A 229 21.40 31.86 28.19
CA VAL A 229 20.24 31.68 29.08
C VAL A 229 20.32 30.32 29.78
N TRP A 230 20.65 29.27 29.01
CA TRP A 230 20.90 27.92 29.55
C TRP A 230 22.07 27.90 30.53
N ALA A 231 23.19 28.53 30.18
CA ALA A 231 24.36 28.62 31.04
C ALA A 231 24.04 29.28 32.39
N ALA A 232 23.33 30.42 32.37
CA ALA A 232 22.92 31.12 33.59
C ALA A 232 21.91 30.33 34.46
N ALA A 233 21.07 29.49 33.85
CA ALA A 233 20.16 28.63 34.59
C ALA A 233 20.92 27.47 35.27
N LEU A 234 21.88 26.87 34.56
CA LEU A 234 22.70 25.78 35.07
C LEU A 234 23.67 26.23 36.17
N ASP A 235 24.33 27.37 36.02
CA ASP A 235 25.22 27.90 37.04
C ASP A 235 24.50 28.09 38.39
N ARG A 236 23.23 28.51 38.35
CA ARG A 236 22.39 28.63 39.58
C ARG A 236 22.05 27.28 40.18
N ALA A 237 21.74 26.27 39.37
CA ALA A 237 21.42 24.93 39.86
C ALA A 237 22.67 24.22 40.41
N GLU A 238 23.81 24.37 39.74
CA GLU A 238 25.11 23.77 40.09
C GLU A 238 25.71 24.37 41.38
N ALA A 239 25.46 25.66 41.65
CA ALA A 239 25.93 26.31 42.88
C ALA A 239 25.37 25.67 44.17
N GLU A 240 24.19 25.06 44.10
CA GLU A 240 23.55 24.40 45.25
C GLU A 240 23.96 22.92 45.39
N ARG A 241 24.22 22.22 44.28
CA ARG A 241 24.69 20.82 44.28
C ARG A 241 25.85 20.64 43.28
N PRO A 242 27.10 20.96 43.68
CA PRO A 242 28.25 20.88 42.79
C PRO A 242 28.50 19.46 42.27
N GLY A 243 28.81 19.35 40.98
CA GLY A 243 29.07 18.11 40.26
C GLY A 243 27.82 17.34 39.81
N ALA A 244 26.62 17.94 39.94
CA ALA A 244 25.35 17.30 39.62
C ALA A 244 25.07 17.26 38.12
N PHE A 245 25.46 18.30 37.36
CA PHE A 245 25.14 18.40 35.93
C PHE A 245 26.35 18.17 35.03
N ALA A 246 26.08 17.65 33.83
CA ALA A 246 26.98 17.70 32.69
C ALA A 246 26.17 17.91 31.40
N VAL A 247 26.71 18.67 30.45
CA VAL A 247 26.02 18.97 29.20
C VAL A 247 26.67 18.20 28.05
N LEU A 248 25.84 17.46 27.31
CA LEU A 248 26.20 16.78 26.07
C LEU A 248 25.61 17.59 24.91
N ALA A 249 26.46 18.36 24.24
CA ALA A 249 26.06 19.12 23.07
C ALA A 249 26.06 18.24 21.82
N VAL A 250 24.95 18.25 21.09
CA VAL A 250 24.73 17.39 19.90
C VAL A 250 24.48 18.22 18.64
N GLY A 251 24.91 19.48 18.67
CA GLY A 251 24.89 20.43 17.57
C GLY A 251 25.88 21.57 17.84
N PRO A 252 26.08 22.47 16.86
CA PRO A 252 27.04 23.57 16.98
C PRO A 252 26.83 24.39 18.25
N VAL A 253 27.90 24.57 19.02
CA VAL A 253 27.90 25.33 20.27
C VAL A 253 28.64 26.65 20.08
N PRO A 254 28.06 27.80 20.45
CA PRO A 254 28.77 29.07 20.47
C PRO A 254 29.84 29.06 21.58
N PRO A 255 30.85 29.95 21.52
CA PRO A 255 31.84 30.05 22.59
C PRO A 255 31.17 30.42 23.91
N LEU A 256 31.15 29.50 24.87
CA LEU A 256 30.69 29.71 26.23
C LEU A 256 31.89 29.96 27.16
N ALA A 257 31.68 30.72 28.24
CA ALA A 257 32.73 30.95 29.25
C ALA A 257 33.03 29.65 30.02
N GLU A 258 34.13 29.61 30.79
CA GLU A 258 34.37 28.48 31.69
C GLU A 258 33.28 28.41 32.77
N HIS A 259 32.59 27.28 32.86
CA HIS A 259 31.54 27.00 33.83
C HIS A 259 31.96 25.88 34.80
N ALA A 260 31.26 25.75 35.93
CA ALA A 260 31.55 24.73 36.95
C ALA A 260 31.15 23.30 36.53
N TRP A 261 30.27 23.19 35.53
CA TRP A 261 29.79 21.94 34.97
C TRP A 261 30.53 21.62 33.65
N PRO A 262 30.84 20.34 33.37
CA PRO A 262 31.50 19.95 32.12
C PRO A 262 30.55 20.03 30.92
N LEU A 263 31.08 20.50 29.79
CA LEU A 263 30.44 20.53 28.48
C LEU A 263 31.23 19.63 27.51
N LEU A 264 30.55 18.64 26.94
CA LEU A 264 31.11 17.75 25.93
C LEU A 264 30.42 18.03 24.60
N ASP A 265 31.19 18.41 23.58
CA ASP A 265 30.69 18.49 22.21
C ASP A 265 30.79 17.10 21.56
N LEU A 266 29.64 16.55 21.17
CA LEU A 266 29.52 15.25 20.51
C LEU A 266 29.05 15.40 19.06
N ALA A 267 28.80 16.62 18.57
CA ALA A 267 28.13 16.85 17.29
C ALA A 267 28.87 16.27 16.08
N GLU A 268 30.22 16.33 16.11
CA GLU A 268 31.09 15.80 15.05
C GLU A 268 31.97 14.64 15.52
N GLU A 269 31.76 14.15 16.74
CA GLU A 269 32.60 13.10 17.30
C GLU A 269 32.20 11.71 16.76
N PRO A 270 33.16 10.90 16.26
CA PRO A 270 32.86 9.53 15.87
C PRO A 270 32.48 8.68 17.10
N PRO A 271 31.75 7.55 16.92
CA PRO A 271 31.22 6.76 18.02
C PRO A 271 32.24 6.36 19.09
N GLU A 272 33.45 5.99 18.67
CA GLU A 272 34.54 5.62 19.58
C GLU A 272 35.04 6.81 20.43
N SER A 273 35.13 8.01 19.84
CA SER A 273 35.51 9.22 20.56
C SER A 273 34.41 9.64 21.53
N ALA A 274 33.15 9.62 21.08
CA ALA A 274 32.01 9.96 21.92
C ALA A 274 31.92 9.04 23.15
N GLY A 275 32.13 7.73 22.97
CA GLY A 275 32.20 6.76 24.07
C GLY A 275 33.36 7.03 25.04
N ARG A 276 34.56 7.37 24.53
CA ARG A 276 35.70 7.77 25.37
C ARG A 276 35.44 9.02 26.19
N LEU A 277 34.83 10.04 25.60
CA LEU A 277 34.50 11.30 26.28
C LEU A 277 33.44 11.07 27.36
N LEU A 278 32.40 10.31 27.04
CA LEU A 278 31.36 9.94 28.01
C LEU A 278 31.91 9.09 29.15
N GLY A 279 32.81 8.15 28.86
CA GLY A 279 33.49 7.34 29.87
C GLY A 279 34.40 8.19 30.78
N ALA A 280 35.17 9.12 30.21
CA ALA A 280 35.98 10.05 31.00
C ALA A 280 35.11 10.93 31.92
N LEU A 281 33.95 11.38 31.44
CA LEU A 281 32.98 12.15 32.22
C LEU A 281 32.40 11.35 33.39
N LEU A 282 32.06 10.08 33.17
CA LEU A 282 31.41 9.21 34.16
C LEU A 282 32.39 8.39 35.01
N GLY A 283 33.70 8.44 34.74
CA GLY A 283 34.71 7.62 35.41
C GLY A 283 34.66 6.14 35.03
N LEU A 284 34.21 5.85 33.81
CA LEU A 284 34.03 4.50 33.27
C LEU A 284 35.05 4.18 32.16
N PRO A 285 35.34 2.90 31.90
CA PRO A 285 36.15 2.50 30.75
C PRO A 285 35.57 3.02 29.42
N ALA A 286 36.44 3.24 28.44
CA ALA A 286 36.08 3.79 27.12
C ALA A 286 35.07 2.93 26.33
N GLU A 287 35.16 1.61 26.48
CA GLU A 287 34.32 0.65 25.76
C GLU A 287 33.41 -0.11 26.73
N PRO A 288 32.10 -0.18 26.44
CA PRO A 288 31.16 -0.94 27.24
C PRO A 288 31.33 -2.45 27.01
N PRO A 289 31.11 -3.29 28.04
CA PRO A 289 31.23 -4.74 27.93
C PRO A 289 30.22 -5.29 26.92
N PRO A 290 30.57 -6.31 26.11
CA PRO A 290 29.68 -6.85 25.08
C PRO A 290 28.34 -7.30 25.69
N PRO A 291 27.22 -7.14 24.96
CA PRO A 291 25.90 -7.54 25.46
C PRO A 291 25.89 -9.04 25.81
N ALA A 292 25.10 -9.41 26.82
CA ALA A 292 24.98 -10.81 27.20
C ALA A 292 24.31 -11.63 26.07
N PRO A 293 24.60 -12.95 25.96
CA PRO A 293 23.93 -13.79 24.96
C PRO A 293 22.40 -13.75 25.13
N GLY A 294 21.68 -13.32 24.09
CA GLY A 294 20.22 -13.19 24.11
C GLY A 294 19.68 -11.83 24.52
N GLU A 295 20.56 -10.89 24.92
CA GLU A 295 20.19 -9.50 25.20
C GLU A 295 20.14 -8.69 23.90
N THR A 296 19.04 -7.96 23.67
CA THR A 296 18.95 -7.07 22.51
C THR A 296 19.90 -5.89 22.70
N PRO A 297 20.80 -5.60 21.74
CA PRO A 297 21.68 -4.44 21.84
C PRO A 297 20.87 -3.16 21.94
N GLY A 298 21.22 -2.29 22.89
CA GLY A 298 20.63 -0.96 23.02
C GLY A 298 20.84 -0.07 21.76
N PRO A 299 20.27 1.14 21.73
CA PRO A 299 20.33 2.04 20.56
C PRO A 299 21.75 2.27 20.04
N ARG A 300 21.91 2.34 18.71
CA ARG A 300 23.18 2.72 18.07
C ARG A 300 23.53 4.17 18.35
N HIS A 301 24.81 4.50 18.20
CA HIS A 301 25.23 5.90 18.13
C HIS A 301 24.49 6.58 16.96
N PRO A 302 23.96 7.80 17.11
CA PRO A 302 23.15 8.43 16.05
C PRO A 302 23.88 8.62 14.71
N ALA A 303 25.21 8.78 14.73
CA ALA A 303 26.04 8.87 13.52
C ALA A 303 26.47 7.49 12.94
N GLU A 304 26.16 6.38 13.62
CA GLU A 304 26.55 5.04 13.17
C GLU A 304 25.51 4.48 12.19
N PRO A 305 25.92 4.14 10.94
CA PRO A 305 24.99 3.66 9.93
C PRO A 305 24.36 2.32 10.34
N GLY A 306 23.07 2.16 10.01
CA GLY A 306 22.41 0.86 10.08
C GLY A 306 22.87 -0.09 8.99
N THR A 307 22.35 -1.31 9.03
CA THR A 307 22.54 -2.31 7.95
C THR A 307 21.92 -1.83 6.64
N ALA A 308 20.73 -1.22 6.70
CA ALA A 308 20.10 -0.62 5.54
C ALA A 308 19.23 0.58 5.94
N TRP A 309 19.32 1.66 5.17
CA TRP A 309 18.48 2.84 5.26
C TRP A 309 18.11 3.27 3.84
N GLY A 310 16.83 3.27 3.47
CA GLY A 310 16.46 3.62 2.10
C GLY A 310 14.98 3.91 1.89
N GLY A 311 14.73 4.76 0.89
CA GLY A 311 13.41 5.29 0.55
C GLY A 311 12.82 6.25 1.58
N VAL A 312 13.48 6.47 2.73
CA VAL A 312 12.95 7.30 3.83
C VAL A 312 12.95 8.77 3.40
N PRO A 313 11.83 9.48 3.55
CA PRO A 313 11.77 10.92 3.30
C PRO A 313 12.85 11.71 4.03
N ALA A 314 13.32 12.77 3.37
CA ALA A 314 14.17 13.76 3.99
C ALA A 314 13.48 14.29 5.25
N ARG A 315 14.24 14.41 6.33
CA ARG A 315 13.68 14.87 7.60
C ARG A 315 13.16 16.30 7.43
N ASN A 316 11.91 16.54 7.78
CA ASN A 316 11.34 17.88 7.72
C ASN A 316 12.00 18.79 8.77
N PRO A 317 12.78 19.81 8.37
CA PRO A 317 13.49 20.67 9.31
C PRO A 317 12.56 21.57 10.13
N ARG A 318 11.29 21.67 9.72
CA ARG A 318 10.25 22.49 10.39
C ARG A 318 9.21 21.64 11.10
N PHE A 319 9.45 20.34 11.30
CA PHE A 319 8.55 19.48 12.06
C PHE A 319 8.26 20.10 13.45
N THR A 320 6.99 20.23 13.81
CA THR A 320 6.56 20.95 15.01
C THR A 320 5.61 20.07 15.82
N GLY A 321 5.84 19.99 17.13
CA GLY A 321 4.98 19.25 18.05
C GLY A 321 5.06 17.73 17.92
N ARG A 322 3.93 17.07 18.23
CA ARG A 322 3.62 15.64 18.11
C ARG A 322 4.46 14.70 18.96
N ALA A 323 5.10 15.20 20.02
CA ALA A 323 5.89 14.37 20.92
C ALA A 323 5.04 13.24 21.53
N GLY A 324 3.87 13.57 22.09
CA GLY A 324 2.95 12.57 22.64
C GLY A 324 2.47 11.54 21.61
N SER A 325 2.21 11.95 20.36
CA SER A 325 1.85 11.02 19.29
C SER A 325 3.00 10.07 18.95
N LEU A 326 4.23 10.58 18.86
CA LEU A 326 5.42 9.77 18.57
C LEU A 326 5.73 8.77 19.69
N ASP A 327 5.58 9.20 20.95
CA ASP A 327 5.77 8.33 22.11
C ASP A 327 4.68 7.25 22.18
N ALA A 328 3.42 7.59 21.89
CA ALA A 328 2.33 6.62 21.79
C ALA A 328 2.56 5.60 20.66
N MET A 329 3.03 6.06 19.48
CA MET A 329 3.40 5.17 18.38
C MET A 329 4.53 4.22 18.78
N ARG A 330 5.56 4.73 19.47
CA ARG A 330 6.66 3.90 19.95
C ARG A 330 6.16 2.85 20.91
N HIS A 331 5.37 3.26 21.89
CA HIS A 331 4.79 2.34 22.88
C HIS A 331 3.96 1.25 22.24
N ALA A 332 3.13 1.59 21.24
CA ALA A 332 2.35 0.61 20.48
C ALA A 332 3.25 -0.40 19.74
N LEU A 333 4.37 0.07 19.16
CA LEU A 333 5.31 -0.80 18.46
C LEU A 333 6.15 -1.66 19.42
N THR A 334 6.53 -1.16 20.60
CA THR A 334 7.44 -1.85 21.54
C THR A 334 6.77 -2.73 22.59
N ARG A 335 5.44 -2.64 22.79
CA ARG A 335 4.71 -3.43 23.81
C ARG A 335 4.47 -4.91 23.47
N ALA A 336 4.75 -5.37 22.25
CA ALA A 336 4.40 -6.73 21.83
C ALA A 336 5.62 -7.68 21.77
N ASP A 337 5.48 -8.86 22.37
CA ASP A 337 6.49 -9.92 22.38
C ASP A 337 6.77 -10.48 20.97
N ALA A 338 8.06 -10.54 20.62
CA ALA A 338 8.79 -11.44 19.70
C ALA A 338 8.23 -11.81 18.29
N ARG A 339 7.07 -11.34 17.84
CA ARG A 339 6.47 -11.71 16.53
C ARG A 339 6.23 -10.57 15.53
N GLY A 340 6.70 -9.38 15.85
CA GLY A 340 6.64 -8.22 14.97
C GLY A 340 5.28 -7.53 14.98
N THR A 341 5.31 -6.23 15.27
CA THR A 341 4.13 -5.42 15.55
C THR A 341 3.83 -4.50 14.37
N GLY A 342 2.59 -4.53 13.89
CA GLY A 342 2.09 -3.63 12.87
C GLY A 342 1.31 -2.47 13.49
N LEU A 343 1.61 -1.24 13.06
CA LEU A 343 0.90 -0.03 13.43
C LEU A 343 0.38 0.67 12.17
N VAL A 344 -0.88 1.05 12.17
CA VAL A 344 -1.52 1.78 11.08
C VAL A 344 -1.80 3.20 11.54
N LEU A 345 -1.16 4.18 10.90
CA LEU A 345 -1.52 5.59 11.03
C LEU A 345 -2.73 5.84 10.14
N TRP A 346 -3.86 6.12 10.78
CA TRP A 346 -5.12 6.45 10.13
C TRP A 346 -5.46 7.93 10.33
N GLY A 347 -6.25 8.49 9.43
CA GLY A 347 -6.74 9.86 9.52
C GLY A 347 -6.95 10.50 8.16
N LEU A 348 -7.51 11.71 8.15
CA LEU A 348 -7.84 12.45 6.93
C LEU A 348 -6.59 12.77 6.08
N SER A 349 -6.82 13.07 4.80
CA SER A 349 -5.74 13.54 3.92
C SER A 349 -5.19 14.86 4.45
N GLY A 350 -3.87 15.01 4.54
CA GLY A 350 -3.22 16.28 4.89
C GLY A 350 -3.03 16.50 6.40
N ILE A 351 -3.48 15.55 7.21
CA ILE A 351 -3.32 15.58 8.67
C ILE A 351 -1.87 15.35 9.15
N GLY A 352 -0.99 14.88 8.26
CA GLY A 352 0.42 14.68 8.54
C GLY A 352 0.87 13.25 8.81
N LYS A 353 0.07 12.22 8.48
CA LYS A 353 0.45 10.78 8.67
C LYS A 353 1.85 10.45 8.15
N THR A 354 2.12 10.78 6.88
CA THR A 354 3.44 10.60 6.26
C THR A 354 4.53 11.34 7.04
N GLN A 355 4.30 12.60 7.43
CA GLN A 355 5.29 13.41 8.17
C GLN A 355 5.56 12.84 9.56
N LEU A 356 4.53 12.32 10.23
CA LEU A 356 4.64 11.67 11.53
C LEU A 356 5.44 10.37 11.43
N ALA A 357 5.19 9.54 10.40
CA ALA A 357 5.97 8.34 10.11
C ALA A 357 7.44 8.66 9.75
N THR A 358 7.68 9.72 8.97
CA THR A 358 9.02 10.21 8.66
C THR A 358 9.76 10.62 9.92
N GLU A 359 9.15 11.45 10.77
CA GLU A 359 9.80 11.89 12.01
C GLU A 359 10.03 10.72 12.97
N TYR A 360 9.13 9.73 13.02
CA TYR A 360 9.34 8.50 13.77
C TYR A 360 10.59 7.74 13.28
N ALA A 361 10.72 7.54 11.96
CA ALA A 361 11.87 6.86 11.38
C ALA A 361 13.19 7.58 11.71
N HIS A 362 13.24 8.91 11.62
CA HIS A 362 14.43 9.71 11.98
C HIS A 362 14.71 9.74 13.48
N ARG A 363 13.67 9.77 14.33
CA ARG A 363 13.80 9.92 15.79
C ARG A 363 14.14 8.61 16.50
N TYR A 364 13.69 7.48 15.98
CA TYR A 364 13.93 6.16 16.59
C TYR A 364 14.77 5.25 15.70
N GLY A 365 15.28 5.75 14.57
CA GLY A 365 16.03 4.97 13.57
C GLY A 365 17.29 4.29 14.09
N ASN A 366 17.94 4.85 15.12
CA ASN A 366 19.10 4.22 15.75
C ASN A 366 18.76 3.00 16.62
N GLU A 367 17.48 2.75 16.88
CA GLU A 367 16.97 1.55 17.54
C GLU A 367 16.76 0.38 16.57
N TYR A 368 16.85 0.63 15.25
CA TYR A 368 16.63 -0.37 14.19
C TYR A 368 17.88 -0.61 13.36
N ASP A 369 18.17 -1.86 13.00
CA ASP A 369 19.25 -2.19 12.05
C ASP A 369 18.86 -1.93 10.61
N VAL A 370 17.58 -1.96 10.29
CA VAL A 370 17.05 -1.67 8.95
C VAL A 370 15.90 -0.69 9.10
N VAL A 371 15.95 0.42 8.38
CA VAL A 371 14.81 1.35 8.24
C VAL A 371 14.52 1.49 6.75
N TRP A 372 13.36 1.01 6.33
CA TRP A 372 13.02 0.95 4.92
C TRP A 372 11.64 1.53 4.65
N TRP A 373 11.52 2.30 3.59
CA TRP A 373 10.27 2.97 3.21
C TRP A 373 9.84 2.55 1.81
N THR A 374 8.55 2.30 1.62
CA THR A 374 7.96 1.94 0.34
C THR A 374 6.58 2.56 0.14
N GLY A 375 6.21 2.79 -1.12
CA GLY A 375 4.89 3.31 -1.48
C GLY A 375 3.81 2.22 -1.43
N GLY A 376 2.69 2.53 -0.80
CA GLY A 376 1.51 1.67 -0.68
C GLY A 376 0.39 2.01 -1.67
N GLU A 377 0.57 3.02 -2.52
CA GLU A 377 -0.46 3.50 -3.45
C GLU A 377 -0.87 2.48 -4.51
N SER A 378 0.04 1.55 -4.82
CA SER A 378 -0.21 0.42 -5.71
C SER A 378 0.63 -0.78 -5.28
N ARG A 379 0.15 -1.97 -5.63
CA ARG A 379 0.88 -3.22 -5.41
C ARG A 379 2.27 -3.20 -6.05
N SER A 380 2.37 -2.65 -7.26
CA SER A 380 3.61 -2.55 -8.02
C SER A 380 4.61 -1.57 -7.39
N ALA A 381 4.14 -0.46 -6.82
CA ALA A 381 5.00 0.48 -6.07
C ALA A 381 5.59 -0.18 -4.80
N CYS A 382 4.76 -0.90 -4.05
CA CYS A 382 5.20 -1.60 -2.83
C CYS A 382 6.22 -2.70 -3.15
N ARG A 383 5.94 -3.51 -4.17
CA ARG A 383 6.87 -4.57 -4.64
C ARG A 383 8.21 -3.99 -5.06
N ARG A 384 8.23 -2.78 -5.65
CA ARG A 384 9.47 -2.16 -6.13
C ARG A 384 10.33 -1.72 -4.96
N GLY A 385 9.77 -0.98 -4.01
CA GLY A 385 10.54 -0.54 -2.85
C GLY A 385 11.05 -1.73 -2.04
N LEU A 386 10.25 -2.79 -1.87
CA LEU A 386 10.71 -4.01 -1.21
C LEU A 386 11.78 -4.78 -2.02
N ALA A 387 11.82 -4.67 -3.34
CA ALA A 387 12.90 -5.24 -4.15
C ALA A 387 14.21 -4.47 -3.97
N GLU A 388 14.15 -3.14 -3.95
CA GLU A 388 15.32 -2.27 -3.72
C GLU A 388 15.97 -2.52 -2.35
N LEU A 389 15.17 -2.90 -1.34
CA LEU A 389 15.68 -3.30 -0.03
C LEU A 389 16.68 -4.46 -0.09
N ALA A 390 16.52 -5.38 -1.05
CA ALA A 390 17.39 -6.55 -1.16
C ALA A 390 18.84 -6.16 -1.45
N ASP A 391 19.00 -5.17 -2.32
CA ASP A 391 20.30 -4.63 -2.71
C ASP A 391 20.91 -3.88 -1.52
N ALA A 392 20.09 -3.10 -0.79
CA ALA A 392 20.51 -2.38 0.42
C ALA A 392 20.92 -3.29 1.58
N LEU A 393 20.31 -4.48 1.70
CA LEU A 393 20.71 -5.48 2.70
C LEU A 393 22.05 -6.17 2.38
N GLY A 394 22.77 -5.75 1.33
CA GLY A 394 24.06 -6.33 0.95
C GLY A 394 23.95 -7.77 0.48
N THR A 395 22.78 -8.17 -0.02
CA THR A 395 22.62 -9.49 -0.64
C THR A 395 23.29 -9.48 -2.02
N ARG A 396 23.92 -10.57 -2.45
CA ARG A 396 24.54 -10.65 -3.79
C ARG A 396 23.44 -10.79 -4.86
N THR A 397 22.66 -9.74 -5.04
CA THR A 397 21.54 -9.66 -6.00
C THR A 397 21.84 -8.76 -7.19
N ALA A 398 23.08 -8.29 -7.34
CA ALA A 398 23.50 -7.52 -8.52
C ALA A 398 23.24 -8.35 -9.81
N GLY A 399 22.33 -7.86 -10.65
CA GLY A 399 21.88 -8.56 -11.87
C GLY A 399 20.79 -9.61 -11.66
N ALA A 400 20.29 -9.81 -10.43
CA ALA A 400 19.14 -10.66 -10.14
C ALA A 400 17.84 -9.98 -10.56
N GLU A 401 16.89 -10.76 -11.06
CA GLU A 401 15.61 -10.22 -11.47
C GLU A 401 14.81 -9.65 -10.30
N TYR A 402 13.93 -8.72 -10.63
CA TYR A 402 13.12 -7.95 -9.70
C TYR A 402 12.38 -8.81 -8.65
N GLY A 403 11.84 -9.97 -9.06
CA GLY A 403 11.22 -10.90 -8.13
C GLY A 403 12.20 -11.44 -7.09
N THR A 404 13.37 -11.93 -7.51
CA THR A 404 14.40 -12.49 -6.61
C THR A 404 14.85 -11.50 -5.56
N ARG A 405 14.99 -10.23 -5.94
CA ARG A 405 15.29 -9.15 -5.02
C ARG A 405 14.19 -9.01 -3.95
N LEU A 406 12.95 -8.80 -4.38
CA LEU A 406 11.79 -8.75 -3.47
C LEU A 406 11.73 -9.94 -2.50
N ARG A 407 11.99 -11.15 -3.01
CA ARG A 407 12.01 -12.36 -2.17
C ARG A 407 13.08 -12.33 -1.11
N THR A 408 14.30 -12.01 -1.53
CA THR A 408 15.49 -12.00 -0.68
C THR A 408 15.34 -10.99 0.45
N ALA A 409 14.79 -9.81 0.15
CA ALA A 409 14.49 -8.80 1.15
C ALA A 409 13.50 -9.32 2.20
N LEU A 410 12.32 -9.73 1.78
CA LEU A 410 11.26 -10.22 2.66
C LEU A 410 11.64 -11.50 3.43
N ASP A 411 12.40 -12.43 2.84
CA ASP A 411 12.90 -13.62 3.55
C ASP A 411 13.94 -13.24 4.61
N ARG A 412 14.79 -12.24 4.35
CA ARG A 412 15.70 -11.71 5.36
C ARG A 412 14.96 -11.01 6.50
N LEU A 413 13.98 -10.17 6.19
CA LEU A 413 13.14 -9.54 7.21
C LEU A 413 12.42 -10.61 8.06
N ARG A 414 11.92 -11.68 7.43
CA ARG A 414 11.23 -12.77 8.13
C ARG A 414 12.13 -13.61 9.02
N ARG A 415 13.28 -14.06 8.52
CA ARG A 415 14.21 -14.92 9.28
C ARG A 415 14.92 -14.16 10.40
N GLY A 416 14.95 -12.83 10.33
CA GLY A 416 15.84 -12.04 11.16
C GLY A 416 17.31 -12.28 10.80
N GLY A 417 18.22 -11.87 11.69
CA GLY A 417 19.67 -11.93 11.46
C GLY A 417 20.36 -10.57 11.62
N THR A 418 19.59 -9.54 11.95
CA THR A 418 20.08 -8.29 12.50
C THR A 418 20.15 -8.38 14.03
N ALA A 419 21.01 -7.57 14.65
CA ALA A 419 21.14 -7.55 16.10
C ALA A 419 19.97 -6.78 16.75
N ARG A 420 19.41 -5.80 16.04
CA ARG A 420 18.23 -5.00 16.40
C ARG A 420 17.06 -5.27 15.45
N PRO A 421 15.81 -4.93 15.83
CA PRO A 421 14.67 -5.06 14.93
C PRO A 421 14.83 -4.24 13.64
N TRP A 422 14.06 -4.59 12.62
CA TRP A 422 13.90 -3.77 11.41
C TRP A 422 12.60 -2.95 11.49
N LEU A 423 12.51 -1.85 10.74
CA LEU A 423 11.32 -1.02 10.56
C LEU A 423 11.00 -0.91 9.06
N LEU A 424 9.81 -1.35 8.66
CA LEU A 424 9.28 -1.16 7.31
C LEU A 424 8.12 -0.16 7.36
N VAL A 425 8.23 0.93 6.61
CA VAL A 425 7.15 1.92 6.45
C VAL A 425 6.50 1.73 5.07
N VAL A 426 5.18 1.53 5.05
CA VAL A 426 4.36 1.43 3.83
C VAL A 426 3.39 2.60 3.79
N ASP A 427 3.63 3.52 2.87
CA ASP A 427 3.01 4.84 2.93
C ASP A 427 1.96 5.02 1.82
N GLY A 428 0.74 5.39 2.19
CA GLY A 428 -0.38 5.60 1.27
C GLY A 428 -1.11 4.32 0.86
N ALA A 429 -1.14 3.30 1.72
CA ALA A 429 -1.80 2.03 1.46
C ALA A 429 -3.31 2.12 1.72
N ASP A 430 -4.07 2.78 0.83
CA ASP A 430 -5.51 2.99 1.00
C ASP A 430 -6.39 1.79 0.58
N ASP A 431 -5.80 0.68 0.12
CA ASP A 431 -6.51 -0.58 -0.19
C ASP A 431 -5.73 -1.76 0.44
N PRO A 432 -6.17 -2.26 1.61
CA PRO A 432 -5.44 -3.32 2.31
C PRO A 432 -5.36 -4.63 1.52
N ALA A 433 -6.40 -4.98 0.76
CA ALA A 433 -6.46 -6.24 0.01
C ALA A 433 -5.37 -6.35 -1.05
N ARG A 434 -4.87 -5.22 -1.57
CA ARG A 434 -3.80 -5.16 -2.58
C ARG A 434 -2.39 -5.33 -2.02
N ILE A 435 -2.16 -4.95 -0.75
CA ILE A 435 -0.81 -4.78 -0.18
C ILE A 435 -0.52 -5.75 0.96
N ARG A 436 -1.52 -6.20 1.73
CA ARG A 436 -1.34 -6.94 2.98
C ARG A 436 -0.44 -8.19 2.88
N ASP A 437 -0.49 -8.91 1.76
CA ASP A 437 0.29 -10.12 1.51
C ASP A 437 1.77 -9.85 1.20
N LEU A 438 2.14 -8.57 1.00
CA LEU A 438 3.52 -8.12 0.84
C LEU A 438 4.17 -7.70 2.15
N LEU A 439 3.41 -7.59 3.25
CA LEU A 439 3.95 -7.20 4.55
C LEU A 439 4.73 -8.38 5.17
N PRO A 440 6.00 -8.17 5.57
CA PRO A 440 6.79 -9.20 6.22
C PRO A 440 6.31 -9.44 7.65
N GLU A 441 6.28 -10.70 8.05
CA GLU A 441 6.22 -11.13 9.45
C GLU A 441 7.65 -11.42 9.91
N GLY A 442 8.08 -11.00 11.11
CA GLY A 442 9.44 -11.23 11.60
C GLY A 442 9.81 -10.38 12.82
N PRO A 443 11.09 -10.42 13.28
CA PRO A 443 11.56 -9.63 14.43
C PRO A 443 11.76 -8.15 14.04
N GLY A 444 10.68 -7.45 13.75
CA GLY A 444 10.67 -6.04 13.38
C GLY A 444 9.27 -5.44 13.33
N HIS A 445 9.18 -4.17 12.94
CA HIS A 445 7.97 -3.37 12.99
C HIS A 445 7.50 -2.97 11.60
N VAL A 446 6.19 -3.01 11.39
CA VAL A 446 5.55 -2.50 10.16
C VAL A 446 4.75 -1.26 10.52
N LEU A 447 4.98 -0.15 9.82
CA LEU A 447 4.24 1.09 9.97
C LEU A 447 3.51 1.41 8.66
N VAL A 448 2.18 1.38 8.66
CA VAL A 448 1.36 1.68 7.50
C VAL A 448 0.77 3.08 7.63
N THR A 449 0.76 3.89 6.57
CA THR A 449 -0.09 5.09 6.52
C THR A 449 -1.27 4.83 5.57
N SER A 450 -2.49 5.09 6.04
CA SER A 450 -3.71 4.81 5.27
C SER A 450 -4.85 5.76 5.64
N ARG A 451 -5.85 5.87 4.76
CA ARG A 451 -7.16 6.47 5.03
C ARG A 451 -8.25 5.43 5.24
N ASP A 452 -7.97 4.17 4.88
CA ASP A 452 -8.90 3.07 5.00
C ASP A 452 -8.85 2.47 6.41
N ARG A 453 -10.01 2.40 7.06
CA ARG A 453 -10.16 1.79 8.39
C ARG A 453 -10.14 0.27 8.34
N ASP A 454 -10.33 -0.35 7.17
CA ASP A 454 -10.31 -1.80 7.00
C ASP A 454 -8.97 -2.44 7.41
N TRP A 455 -7.88 -1.66 7.44
CA TRP A 455 -6.62 -2.07 8.04
C TRP A 455 -6.71 -2.56 9.50
N ALA A 456 -7.72 -2.12 10.25
CA ALA A 456 -7.99 -2.59 11.61
C ALA A 456 -8.30 -4.10 11.67
N SER A 457 -8.72 -4.72 10.55
CA SER A 457 -8.95 -6.16 10.45
C SER A 457 -7.66 -6.95 10.13
N HIS A 458 -6.55 -6.26 9.88
CA HIS A 458 -5.31 -6.87 9.37
C HIS A 458 -4.07 -6.61 10.23
N LEU A 459 -3.99 -5.46 10.89
CA LEU A 459 -2.90 -5.12 11.80
C LEU A 459 -3.46 -4.79 13.20
N PRO A 460 -2.72 -5.12 14.27
CA PRO A 460 -3.25 -5.10 15.63
C PRO A 460 -3.48 -3.69 16.20
N HIS A 461 -2.80 -2.68 15.67
CA HIS A 461 -2.86 -1.32 16.19
C HIS A 461 -3.25 -0.32 15.11
N LEU A 462 -4.38 0.35 15.32
CA LEU A 462 -4.82 1.51 14.55
C LEU A 462 -4.61 2.76 15.40
N PHE A 463 -3.91 3.74 14.86
CA PHE A 463 -3.64 5.02 15.51
C PHE A 463 -4.29 6.15 14.72
N ASP A 464 -5.31 6.76 15.32
CA ASP A 464 -5.96 7.95 14.76
C ASP A 464 -5.03 9.16 14.93
N VAL A 465 -4.59 9.73 13.81
CA VAL A 465 -3.71 10.90 13.81
C VAL A 465 -4.57 12.16 13.96
N PRO A 466 -4.49 12.88 15.12
CA PRO A 466 -5.34 14.04 15.36
C PRO A 466 -4.89 15.25 14.54
N THR A 467 -5.67 16.34 14.53
CA THR A 467 -5.20 17.67 14.12
C THR A 467 -4.10 18.19 15.07
N PHE A 468 -3.48 19.34 14.76
CA PHE A 468 -2.60 19.96 15.75
C PHE A 468 -3.39 20.39 16.98
N SER A 469 -2.78 20.28 18.15
CA SER A 469 -3.23 21.04 19.30
C SER A 469 -3.01 22.53 19.05
N ARG A 470 -3.77 23.40 19.74
CA ARG A 470 -3.65 24.84 19.49
C ARG A 470 -2.23 25.37 19.71
N GLU A 471 -1.57 24.90 20.75
CA GLU A 471 -0.18 25.27 21.06
C GLU A 471 0.77 24.87 19.92
N GLU A 472 0.58 23.68 19.33
CA GLU A 472 1.36 23.22 18.18
C GLU A 472 1.08 24.06 16.93
N SER A 473 -0.17 24.43 16.67
CA SER A 473 -0.54 25.30 15.55
C SER A 473 0.13 26.66 15.65
N VAL A 474 0.06 27.30 16.82
CA VAL A 474 0.69 28.60 17.08
C VAL A 474 2.20 28.52 16.91
N ALA A 475 2.83 27.51 17.50
CA ALA A 475 4.27 27.28 17.35
C ALA A 475 4.68 27.04 15.88
N PHE A 476 3.86 26.29 15.15
CA PHE A 476 4.09 25.99 13.74
C PHE A 476 4.01 27.26 12.89
N VAL A 477 2.98 28.08 13.07
CA VAL A 477 2.81 29.36 12.33
C VAL A 477 3.92 30.33 12.68
N ALA A 478 4.28 30.47 13.96
CA ALA A 478 5.37 31.35 14.39
C ALA A 478 6.70 30.97 13.74
N ARG A 479 6.97 29.67 13.58
CA ARG A 479 8.18 29.19 12.87
C ARG A 479 8.09 29.39 11.36
N ARG A 480 6.92 29.18 10.77
CA ARG A 480 6.70 29.25 9.32
C ARG A 480 6.62 30.69 8.79
N ALA A 481 6.14 31.61 9.61
CA ALA A 481 5.99 33.04 9.33
C ALA A 481 6.44 33.88 10.54
N PRO A 482 7.76 34.04 10.78
CA PRO A 482 8.31 34.69 11.98
C PRO A 482 7.90 36.15 12.23
N ARG A 483 7.30 36.79 11.23
CA ARG A 483 6.78 38.16 11.31
C ARG A 483 5.41 38.26 12.00
N LEU A 484 4.70 37.15 12.15
CA LEU A 484 3.37 37.11 12.75
C LEU A 484 3.49 37.05 14.28
N SER A 485 2.59 37.76 14.97
CA SER A 485 2.52 37.68 16.44
C SER A 485 1.90 36.34 16.88
N ALA A 486 2.06 35.98 18.15
CA ALA A 486 1.41 34.79 18.72
C ALA A 486 -0.13 34.88 18.65
N GLU A 487 -0.69 36.09 18.82
CA GLU A 487 -2.13 36.35 18.69
C GLU A 487 -2.62 36.16 17.25
N ASP A 488 -1.87 36.69 16.27
CA ASP A 488 -2.15 36.48 14.85
C ASP A 488 -2.09 35.00 14.46
N ALA A 489 -1.12 34.27 15.01
CA ALA A 489 -0.96 32.84 14.78
C ALA A 489 -2.11 32.01 15.37
N ASP A 490 -2.59 32.37 16.56
CA ASP A 490 -3.73 31.73 17.22
C ASP A 490 -5.04 31.96 16.44
N ALA A 491 -5.31 33.21 16.05
CA ALA A 491 -6.49 33.56 15.24
C ALA A 491 -6.48 32.85 13.88
N LEU A 492 -5.30 32.73 13.25
CA LEU A 492 -5.15 31.97 12.01
C LEU A 492 -5.43 30.47 12.22
N ALA A 493 -4.92 29.89 13.29
CA ALA A 493 -5.11 28.49 13.63
C ALA A 493 -6.56 28.12 13.90
N GLU A 494 -7.29 29.00 14.60
CA GLU A 494 -8.72 28.86 14.82
C GLU A 494 -9.51 28.85 13.51
N ALA A 495 -9.24 29.81 12.63
CA ALA A 495 -9.98 29.96 11.38
C ALA A 495 -9.85 28.76 10.44
N VAL A 496 -8.73 28.03 10.50
CA VAL A 496 -8.46 26.87 9.64
C VAL A 496 -8.62 25.53 10.37
N GLY A 497 -9.12 25.52 11.61
CA GLY A 497 -9.43 24.31 12.38
C GLY A 497 -8.21 23.47 12.74
N ASP A 498 -7.06 24.11 12.97
CA ASP A 498 -5.82 23.44 13.40
C ASP A 498 -5.31 22.34 12.43
N PHE A 499 -5.72 22.39 11.16
CA PHE A 499 -5.30 21.43 10.13
C PHE A 499 -3.88 21.72 9.63
N PRO A 500 -2.91 20.77 9.77
CA PRO A 500 -1.50 21.03 9.47
C PRO A 500 -1.22 21.49 8.04
N LEU A 501 -1.80 20.82 7.03
CA LEU A 501 -1.56 21.18 5.62
C LEU A 501 -2.08 22.58 5.29
N VAL A 502 -3.24 22.98 5.82
CA VAL A 502 -3.79 24.34 5.59
C VAL A 502 -2.91 25.38 6.25
N LEU A 503 -2.52 25.11 7.50
CA LEU A 503 -1.64 26.00 8.25
C LEU A 503 -0.34 26.26 7.51
N ASP A 504 0.31 25.23 6.93
CA ASP A 504 1.55 25.41 6.16
C ASP A 504 1.34 26.28 4.92
N GLN A 505 0.22 26.09 4.23
CA GLN A 505 -0.12 26.83 3.02
C GLN A 505 -0.43 28.30 3.31
N VAL A 506 -1.26 28.54 4.33
CA VAL A 506 -1.67 29.90 4.71
C VAL A 506 -0.54 30.66 5.38
N ALA A 507 0.18 30.04 6.31
CA ALA A 507 1.36 30.66 6.91
C ALA A 507 2.46 30.89 5.86
N GLY A 508 2.63 29.96 4.91
CA GLY A 508 3.54 30.15 3.77
C GLY A 508 3.17 31.32 2.88
N TRP A 509 1.88 31.51 2.58
CA TRP A 509 1.36 32.68 1.87
C TRP A 509 1.60 33.98 2.65
N LEU A 510 1.24 33.99 3.94
CA LEU A 510 1.42 35.14 4.81
C LEU A 510 2.90 35.48 5.02
N ALA A 511 3.82 34.53 5.07
CA ALA A 511 5.24 34.81 5.29
C ALA A 511 5.84 35.79 4.25
N GLY A 512 5.40 35.69 2.98
CA GLY A 512 5.87 36.53 1.88
C GLY A 512 4.94 37.68 1.47
N SER A 513 3.77 37.82 2.10
CA SER A 513 2.77 38.84 1.76
C SER A 513 3.00 40.16 2.51
N ARG A 514 2.38 41.27 2.08
CA ARG A 514 2.26 42.50 2.90
C ARG A 514 0.91 42.59 3.63
N ALA A 515 -0.01 41.67 3.34
CA ALA A 515 -1.32 41.62 3.99
C ALA A 515 -1.19 41.30 5.48
N SER A 516 -2.09 41.87 6.27
CA SER A 516 -2.28 41.52 7.69
C SER A 516 -3.11 40.25 7.84
N VAL A 517 -3.02 39.57 8.98
CA VAL A 517 -3.85 38.39 9.26
C VAL A 517 -5.32 38.74 9.29
N ALA A 518 -5.70 39.87 9.90
CA ALA A 518 -7.07 40.36 9.90
C ALA A 518 -7.63 40.57 8.48
N GLU A 519 -6.85 41.14 7.56
CA GLU A 519 -7.26 41.30 6.16
C GLU A 519 -7.44 39.95 5.45
N TYR A 520 -6.58 38.98 5.75
CA TYR A 520 -6.70 37.63 5.20
C TYR A 520 -7.95 36.91 5.72
N LEU A 521 -8.20 36.95 7.03
CA LEU A 521 -9.37 36.33 7.65
C LEU A 521 -10.67 36.93 7.10
N ALA A 522 -10.73 38.25 6.90
CA ALA A 522 -11.88 38.89 6.25
C ALA A 522 -12.12 38.39 4.81
N ARG A 523 -11.06 38.15 4.04
CA ARG A 523 -11.17 37.55 2.69
C ARG A 523 -11.60 36.09 2.76
N LEU A 524 -11.14 35.34 3.76
CA LEU A 524 -11.50 33.95 3.99
C LEU A 524 -12.98 33.81 4.31
N GLU A 525 -13.49 34.64 5.24
CA GLU A 525 -14.91 34.70 5.60
C GLU A 525 -15.78 35.13 4.41
N SER A 526 -15.35 36.15 3.67
CA SER A 526 -16.07 36.59 2.47
C SER A 526 -16.12 35.51 1.39
N ALA A 527 -15.04 34.73 1.21
CA ALA A 527 -15.01 33.63 0.26
C ALA A 527 -15.90 32.46 0.72
N ALA A 528 -15.88 32.14 2.01
CA ALA A 528 -16.73 31.11 2.61
C ALA A 528 -18.23 31.44 2.49
N ALA A 529 -18.59 32.71 2.64
CA ALA A 529 -19.98 33.18 2.50
C ALA A 529 -20.52 33.11 1.06
N THR A 530 -19.64 33.12 0.05
CA THR A 530 -20.00 33.09 -1.38
C THR A 530 -19.97 31.71 -2.03
N GLY A 531 -19.47 30.68 -1.33
CA GLY A 531 -19.22 29.36 -1.91
C GLY A 531 -20.43 28.43 -1.91
N ASP A 532 -21.00 28.15 -3.08
CA ASP A 532 -22.09 27.17 -3.31
C ASP A 532 -21.56 25.80 -3.78
N VAL A 533 -20.36 25.40 -3.35
CA VAL A 533 -19.70 24.17 -3.84
C VAL A 533 -19.20 23.30 -2.68
N SER A 534 -20.05 22.39 -2.22
CA SER A 534 -19.66 21.27 -1.37
C SER A 534 -19.00 20.19 -2.24
N LEU A 535 -17.65 20.20 -2.34
CA LEU A 535 -16.90 19.22 -3.14
C LEU A 535 -16.65 17.87 -2.42
N SER A 536 -17.01 17.73 -1.15
CA SER A 536 -17.12 16.46 -0.41
C SER A 536 -17.64 16.73 1.01
N ALA A 537 -18.35 15.79 1.64
CA ALA A 537 -18.71 15.83 3.06
C ALA A 537 -17.49 15.76 4.00
N ASP A 538 -16.32 15.39 3.47
CA ASP A 538 -15.13 15.07 4.26
C ASP A 538 -14.31 16.29 4.74
N PHE A 539 -14.64 17.52 4.30
CA PHE A 539 -13.74 18.67 4.48
C PHE A 539 -14.42 19.99 4.92
N PRO A 540 -13.80 20.76 5.83
CA PRO A 540 -14.34 22.06 6.26
C PRO A 540 -14.41 23.11 5.14
N VAL A 541 -15.45 23.95 5.13
CA VAL A 541 -15.65 25.05 4.15
C VAL A 541 -14.51 26.07 4.15
N THR A 542 -13.90 26.31 5.32
CA THR A 542 -12.75 27.22 5.48
C THR A 542 -11.53 26.75 4.68
N PHE A 543 -11.37 25.43 4.49
CA PHE A 543 -10.33 24.84 3.66
C PHE A 543 -10.46 25.26 2.19
N HIS A 544 -11.65 25.09 1.61
CA HIS A 544 -11.92 25.44 0.21
C HIS A 544 -11.67 26.93 -0.08
N SER A 545 -12.04 27.77 0.88
CA SER A 545 -11.87 29.22 0.81
C SER A 545 -10.39 29.62 0.81
N ALA A 546 -9.58 29.02 1.70
CA ALA A 546 -8.13 29.24 1.74
C ALA A 546 -7.45 28.83 0.42
N TRP A 547 -7.90 27.73 -0.18
CA TRP A 547 -7.42 27.26 -1.48
C TRP A 547 -7.76 28.16 -2.63
N THR A 548 -9.00 28.65 -2.68
CA THR A 548 -9.43 29.58 -3.72
C THR A 548 -8.59 30.86 -3.69
N LEU A 549 -8.27 31.37 -2.50
CA LEU A 549 -7.35 32.50 -2.33
C LEU A 549 -5.93 32.18 -2.81
N LEU A 550 -5.41 30.97 -2.53
CA LEU A 550 -4.10 30.54 -3.00
C LEU A 550 -4.05 30.41 -4.53
N ILE A 551 -5.06 29.80 -5.15
CA ILE A 551 -5.16 29.67 -6.61
C ILE A 551 -5.22 31.06 -7.28
N ASN A 552 -6.00 31.99 -6.72
CA ASN A 552 -6.03 33.36 -7.21
C ASN A 552 -4.67 34.05 -7.08
N ARG A 553 -3.95 33.80 -5.97
CA ARG A 553 -2.59 34.33 -5.81
C ARG A 553 -1.61 33.77 -6.85
N LEU A 554 -1.64 32.47 -7.11
CA LEU A 554 -0.81 31.83 -8.14
C LEU A 554 -1.11 32.37 -9.54
N ARG A 555 -2.35 32.80 -9.77
CA ARG A 555 -2.74 33.49 -11.01
C ARG A 555 -2.09 34.87 -11.12
N ASP A 556 -2.08 35.62 -10.02
CA ASP A 556 -1.61 37.01 -9.99
C ASP A 556 -0.09 37.15 -10.04
N THR A 557 0.68 36.11 -9.69
CA THR A 557 2.15 36.14 -9.71
C THR A 557 2.76 36.00 -11.10
N GLY A 558 2.03 35.42 -12.07
CA GLY A 558 2.43 35.38 -13.48
C GLY A 558 3.62 34.47 -13.81
N THR A 559 4.03 33.58 -12.91
CA THR A 559 5.20 32.68 -13.08
C THR A 559 4.90 31.40 -13.85
N GLY A 560 3.64 31.14 -14.22
CA GLY A 560 3.20 29.86 -14.81
C GLY A 560 2.92 28.76 -13.78
N ALA A 561 3.08 29.03 -12.48
CA ALA A 561 2.82 28.06 -11.41
C ALA A 561 1.40 27.47 -11.43
N LEU A 562 0.39 28.30 -11.73
CA LEU A 562 -0.99 27.83 -11.86
C LEU A 562 -1.16 26.88 -13.06
N ASP A 563 -0.50 27.16 -14.18
CA ASP A 563 -0.59 26.31 -15.37
C ASP A 563 0.11 24.97 -15.15
N LEU A 564 1.27 24.98 -14.48
CA LEU A 564 1.96 23.76 -14.04
C LEU A 564 1.10 22.93 -13.07
N LEU A 565 0.48 23.56 -12.08
CA LEU A 565 -0.45 22.88 -11.16
C LEU A 565 -1.63 22.27 -11.92
N ARG A 566 -2.21 23.01 -12.88
CA ARG A 566 -3.33 22.54 -13.68
C ARG A 566 -2.94 21.35 -14.57
N LEU A 567 -1.75 21.36 -15.17
CA LEU A 567 -1.19 20.19 -15.87
C LEU A 567 -1.01 19.00 -14.92
N CYS A 568 -0.43 19.22 -13.73
CA CYS A 568 -0.26 18.18 -12.71
C CYS A 568 -1.59 17.51 -12.33
N THR A 569 -2.67 18.27 -12.20
CA THR A 569 -4.00 17.71 -11.86
C THR A 569 -4.62 16.81 -12.95
N ARG A 570 -4.02 16.77 -14.15
CA ARG A 570 -4.40 15.86 -15.24
C ARG A 570 -3.68 14.50 -15.18
N PHE A 571 -2.65 14.37 -14.35
CA PHE A 571 -2.12 13.07 -13.93
C PHE A 571 -2.91 12.52 -12.76
N ALA A 572 -2.86 11.21 -12.55
CA ALA A 572 -3.36 10.59 -11.32
C ALA A 572 -2.76 11.26 -10.05
N PRO A 573 -3.54 11.41 -8.96
CA PRO A 573 -3.06 12.03 -7.73
C PRO A 573 -1.91 11.24 -7.08
N GLY A 574 -1.09 11.90 -6.25
CA GLY A 574 0.08 11.30 -5.63
C GLY A 574 1.36 11.65 -6.38
N ARG A 575 2.08 10.63 -6.88
CA ARG A 575 3.36 10.81 -7.60
C ARG A 575 3.07 11.20 -9.04
N ILE A 576 3.58 12.36 -9.45
CA ILE A 576 3.37 12.93 -10.78
C ILE A 576 4.73 13.00 -11.48
N PRO A 577 4.91 12.31 -12.63
CA PRO A 577 6.16 12.28 -13.38
C PRO A 577 6.29 13.55 -14.21
N VAL A 578 6.58 14.67 -13.55
CA VAL A 578 6.66 15.98 -14.21
C VAL A 578 7.81 16.09 -15.21
N HIS A 579 8.79 15.18 -15.14
CA HIS A 579 9.80 15.00 -16.20
C HIS A 579 9.17 14.73 -17.57
N VAL A 580 8.04 14.02 -17.63
CA VAL A 580 7.33 13.71 -18.88
C VAL A 580 6.84 14.97 -19.60
N LEU A 581 6.46 16.00 -18.83
CA LEU A 581 6.08 17.31 -19.40
C LEU A 581 7.30 18.12 -19.83
N ARG A 582 8.38 18.07 -19.04
CA ARG A 582 9.63 18.81 -19.30
C ARG A 582 10.37 18.28 -20.52
N ASP A 583 10.42 16.96 -20.65
CA ASP A 583 11.19 16.25 -21.67
C ASP A 583 10.37 16.05 -22.96
N MET A 584 9.17 16.64 -23.00
CA MET A 584 8.28 16.58 -24.16
C MET A 584 8.96 17.25 -25.39
N PRO A 585 8.96 16.59 -26.56
CA PRO A 585 9.48 17.16 -27.80
C PRO A 585 8.80 18.49 -28.14
N GLY A 586 9.58 19.49 -28.56
CA GLY A 586 9.09 20.85 -28.82
C GLY A 586 7.98 20.93 -29.88
N ASP A 587 7.98 20.01 -30.86
CA ASP A 587 6.94 19.89 -31.89
C ASP A 587 5.60 19.35 -31.36
N ARG A 588 5.61 18.73 -30.17
CA ARG A 588 4.41 18.28 -29.45
C ARG A 588 3.94 19.26 -28.37
N VAL A 589 4.69 20.34 -28.13
CA VAL A 589 4.30 21.41 -27.21
C VAL A 589 3.23 22.29 -27.86
N PRO A 590 2.06 22.49 -27.23
CA PRO A 590 1.08 23.44 -27.73
C PRO A 590 1.66 24.86 -27.82
N PRO A 591 1.35 25.66 -28.86
CA PRO A 591 1.91 27.00 -29.05
C PRO A 591 1.75 27.94 -27.85
N GLU A 592 0.66 27.79 -27.09
CA GLU A 592 0.37 28.60 -25.90
C GLU A 592 1.29 28.25 -24.71
N LEU A 593 1.78 27.01 -24.67
CA LEU A 593 2.68 26.51 -23.64
C LEU A 593 4.14 26.45 -24.11
N GLU A 594 4.43 26.72 -25.39
CA GLU A 594 5.79 26.71 -25.96
C GLU A 594 6.73 27.64 -25.19
N GLY A 595 6.26 28.85 -24.84
CA GLY A 595 7.02 29.80 -24.05
C GLY A 595 7.23 29.39 -22.58
N PHE A 596 6.38 28.51 -22.03
CA PHE A 596 6.50 28.05 -20.64
C PHE A 596 7.26 26.72 -20.54
N LEU A 597 6.79 25.68 -21.22
CA LEU A 597 7.39 24.34 -21.22
C LEU A 597 8.76 24.34 -21.92
N GLY A 598 8.96 25.21 -22.91
CA GLY A 598 10.26 25.37 -23.59
C GLY A 598 11.28 26.24 -22.82
N ASP A 599 10.85 27.01 -21.80
CA ASP A 599 11.74 27.86 -21.00
C ASP A 599 12.05 27.23 -19.64
N ARG A 600 13.26 26.66 -19.53
CA ARG A 600 13.79 26.05 -18.29
C ARG A 600 13.77 27.01 -17.09
N ARG A 601 13.92 28.33 -17.30
CA ARG A 601 13.86 29.31 -16.19
C ARG A 601 12.44 29.54 -15.72
N ALA A 602 11.49 29.66 -16.65
CA ALA A 602 10.07 29.81 -16.32
C ALA A 602 9.54 28.55 -15.60
N TRP A 603 9.90 27.36 -16.08
CA TRP A 603 9.60 26.09 -15.41
C TRP A 603 10.13 26.06 -13.97
N HIS A 604 11.40 26.40 -13.77
CA HIS A 604 12.01 26.41 -12.44
C HIS A 604 11.32 27.41 -11.50
N ALA A 605 11.01 28.62 -11.97
CA ALA A 605 10.30 29.62 -11.19
C ALA A 605 8.88 29.16 -10.80
N ALA A 606 8.16 28.51 -11.71
CA ALA A 606 6.86 27.91 -11.43
C ALA A 606 6.94 26.78 -10.39
N ALA A 607 7.92 25.87 -10.55
CA ALA A 607 8.15 24.77 -9.63
C ALA A 607 8.53 25.26 -8.21
N GLU A 608 9.47 26.20 -8.11
CA GLU A 608 9.86 26.83 -6.85
C GLU A 608 8.69 27.52 -6.17
N GLU A 609 7.80 28.15 -6.93
CA GLU A 609 6.63 28.79 -6.36
C GLU A 609 5.62 27.78 -5.79
N LEU A 610 5.37 26.67 -6.49
CA LEU A 610 4.52 25.59 -5.98
C LEU A 610 5.11 24.94 -4.72
N LEU A 611 6.44 24.77 -4.67
CA LEU A 611 7.15 24.27 -3.49
C LEU A 611 7.11 25.27 -2.33
N ARG A 612 7.29 26.56 -2.60
CA ARG A 612 7.29 27.63 -1.59
C ARG A 612 5.96 27.73 -0.85
N TYR A 613 4.86 27.47 -1.54
CA TYR A 613 3.51 27.44 -0.96
C TYR A 613 3.05 26.06 -0.54
N SER A 614 3.92 25.04 -0.55
CA SER A 614 3.60 23.66 -0.18
C SER A 614 2.38 23.10 -0.94
N VAL A 615 2.23 23.49 -2.22
CA VAL A 615 1.21 22.97 -3.13
C VAL A 615 1.64 21.58 -3.62
N VAL A 616 2.93 21.44 -3.93
CA VAL A 616 3.59 20.19 -4.27
C VAL A 616 4.77 19.98 -3.33
N LEU A 617 5.24 18.74 -3.21
CA LEU A 617 6.50 18.36 -2.57
C LEU A 617 7.41 17.71 -3.61
N THR A 618 8.73 17.83 -3.49
CA THR A 618 9.63 17.07 -4.40
C THR A 618 9.69 15.61 -3.97
N ALA A 619 9.90 14.70 -4.92
CA ALA A 619 10.12 13.30 -4.58
C ALA A 619 11.44 13.07 -3.83
N ALA A 620 12.48 13.88 -4.05
CA ALA A 620 13.73 13.85 -3.29
C ALA A 620 13.51 14.14 -1.80
N ASP A 621 12.57 15.04 -1.47
CA ASP A 621 12.12 15.26 -0.07
C ASP A 621 11.46 14.02 0.53
N ARG A 622 11.08 13.02 -0.28
CA ARG A 622 10.44 11.75 0.14
C ARG A 622 11.29 10.50 -0.05
N THR A 623 12.35 10.51 -0.85
CA THR A 623 13.23 9.35 -1.06
C THR A 623 14.63 9.53 -0.49
N GLY A 624 15.00 10.75 -0.08
CA GLY A 624 16.33 11.07 0.45
C GLY A 624 17.44 11.12 -0.60
N GLU A 625 17.12 10.85 -1.87
CA GLU A 625 18.04 10.94 -3.00
C GLU A 625 17.90 12.32 -3.63
N ALA A 626 18.78 13.24 -3.25
CA ALA A 626 18.99 14.47 -4.00
C ALA A 626 19.89 14.16 -5.20
N ASP A 627 19.28 13.96 -6.37
CA ASP A 627 20.06 14.04 -7.61
C ASP A 627 20.63 15.46 -7.70
N GLY A 628 21.96 15.55 -7.80
CA GLY A 628 22.74 16.79 -7.80
C GLY A 628 22.48 17.73 -8.99
N THR A 629 21.39 17.53 -9.72
CA THR A 629 20.92 18.34 -10.85
C THR A 629 19.98 19.48 -10.40
N GLY A 630 19.44 19.43 -9.18
CA GLY A 630 18.58 20.49 -8.63
C GLY A 630 17.19 20.58 -9.29
N GLU A 631 16.81 19.63 -10.14
CA GLU A 631 15.51 19.58 -10.81
C GLU A 631 14.70 18.39 -10.30
N ALA A 632 13.47 18.63 -9.85
CA ALA A 632 12.59 17.56 -9.38
C ALA A 632 11.95 16.83 -10.57
N ASP A 633 12.34 15.58 -10.81
CA ASP A 633 11.76 14.73 -11.86
C ASP A 633 10.34 14.24 -11.52
N THR A 634 9.99 14.22 -10.24
CA THR A 634 8.67 13.80 -9.75
C THR A 634 8.17 14.76 -8.69
N PHE A 635 6.92 15.19 -8.83
CA PHE A 635 6.20 15.90 -7.78
C PHE A 635 5.30 14.96 -7.01
N TYR A 636 5.11 15.25 -5.73
CA TYR A 636 4.01 14.70 -4.96
C TYR A 636 2.93 15.76 -4.83
N LEU A 637 1.77 15.49 -5.44
CA LEU A 637 0.57 16.31 -5.30
C LEU A 637 -0.42 15.61 -4.41
N HIS A 638 -0.70 16.24 -3.27
CA HIS A 638 -1.61 15.69 -2.29
C HIS A 638 -3.04 15.58 -2.86
N ARG A 639 -3.72 14.44 -2.68
CA ARG A 639 -5.00 14.09 -3.34
C ARG A 639 -6.10 15.16 -3.17
N MET A 640 -6.13 15.80 -2.01
CA MET A 640 -7.07 16.90 -1.72
C MET A 640 -6.75 18.18 -2.51
N VAL A 641 -5.48 18.55 -2.59
CA VAL A 641 -5.02 19.66 -3.45
C VAL A 641 -5.44 19.37 -4.89
N HIS A 642 -5.17 18.13 -5.32
CA HIS A 642 -5.47 17.65 -6.66
C HIS A 642 -6.96 17.80 -6.98
N GLN A 643 -7.86 17.35 -6.11
CA GLN A 643 -9.32 17.45 -6.30
C GLN A 643 -9.80 18.90 -6.41
N ILE A 644 -9.37 19.79 -5.50
CA ILE A 644 -9.82 21.19 -5.51
C ILE A 644 -9.27 21.94 -6.72
N ALA A 645 -7.97 21.77 -7.01
CA ALA A 645 -7.35 22.40 -8.17
C ALA A 645 -7.92 21.87 -9.50
N ARG A 646 -8.43 20.62 -9.52
CA ARG A 646 -9.10 20.04 -10.68
C ARG A 646 -10.52 20.60 -10.89
N ALA A 647 -11.29 20.81 -9.83
CA ALA A 647 -12.67 21.27 -9.89
C ALA A 647 -12.84 22.71 -10.41
N GLY A 648 -11.85 23.58 -10.16
CA GLY A 648 -11.89 25.00 -10.56
C GLY A 648 -11.50 25.31 -12.01
N VAL A 649 -11.43 24.30 -12.90
CA VAL A 649 -10.96 24.47 -14.28
C VAL A 649 -12.13 24.39 -15.28
N PRO A 650 -12.37 25.41 -16.12
CA PRO A 650 -13.39 25.36 -17.17
C PRO A 650 -13.18 24.20 -18.14
N ALA A 651 -14.26 23.59 -18.63
CA ALA A 651 -14.24 22.40 -19.49
C ALA A 651 -13.29 22.54 -20.70
N ASP A 652 -13.40 23.63 -21.47
CA ASP A 652 -12.53 23.87 -22.64
C ASP A 652 -11.04 23.93 -22.26
N THR A 653 -10.72 24.43 -21.06
CA THR A 653 -9.34 24.49 -20.57
C THR A 653 -8.88 23.11 -20.09
N ALA A 654 -9.76 22.36 -19.43
CA ALA A 654 -9.47 21.00 -18.99
C ALA A 654 -9.13 20.10 -20.19
N GLU A 655 -9.95 20.12 -21.26
CA GLU A 655 -9.74 19.31 -22.45
C GLU A 655 -8.39 19.60 -23.13
N ARG A 656 -8.01 20.88 -23.26
CA ARG A 656 -6.69 21.27 -23.79
C ARG A 656 -5.55 20.73 -22.93
N LEU A 657 -5.66 20.85 -21.61
CA LEU A 657 -4.62 20.35 -20.69
C LEU A 657 -4.54 18.81 -20.70
N ASP A 658 -5.68 18.12 -20.76
CA ASP A 658 -5.72 16.67 -20.86
C ASP A 658 -5.04 16.21 -22.17
N THR A 659 -5.28 16.92 -23.28
CA THR A 659 -4.60 16.67 -24.56
C THR A 659 -3.08 16.82 -24.44
N THR A 660 -2.59 17.89 -23.82
CA THR A 660 -1.16 18.08 -23.56
C THR A 660 -0.56 16.94 -22.74
N VAL A 661 -1.23 16.52 -21.66
CA VAL A 661 -0.74 15.44 -20.80
C VAL A 661 -0.72 14.10 -21.54
N ARG A 662 -1.73 13.80 -22.35
CA ARG A 662 -1.74 12.58 -23.17
C ARG A 662 -0.61 12.58 -24.21
N ALA A 663 -0.37 13.71 -24.87
CA ALA A 663 0.74 13.86 -25.81
C ALA A 663 2.10 13.66 -25.12
N ALA A 664 2.27 14.21 -23.91
CA ALA A 664 3.47 14.03 -23.10
C ALA A 664 3.66 12.56 -22.69
N LEU A 665 2.61 11.90 -22.17
CA LEU A 665 2.64 10.48 -21.84
C LEU A 665 3.00 9.61 -23.05
N ALA A 666 2.45 9.91 -24.22
CA ALA A 666 2.76 9.20 -25.47
C ALA A 666 4.19 9.46 -25.95
N ALA A 667 4.72 10.67 -25.78
CA ALA A 667 6.11 10.99 -26.10
C ALA A 667 7.10 10.27 -25.19
N ALA A 668 6.69 9.97 -23.95
CA ALA A 668 7.50 9.20 -23.01
C ALA A 668 7.45 7.69 -23.26
N ASP A 669 6.66 7.16 -24.20
CA ASP A 669 6.59 5.71 -24.44
C ASP A 669 7.95 5.15 -24.91
N PRO A 670 8.56 4.16 -24.20
CA PRO A 670 9.78 3.50 -24.66
C PRO A 670 9.58 2.58 -25.89
N GLU A 671 8.33 2.30 -26.27
CA GLU A 671 7.92 1.46 -27.41
C GLU A 671 8.41 0.00 -27.38
N ALA A 672 8.97 -0.44 -26.25
CA ALA A 672 9.47 -1.79 -26.03
C ALA A 672 8.83 -2.47 -24.79
N PRO A 673 7.51 -2.74 -24.77
CA PRO A 673 6.80 -3.28 -23.59
C PRO A 673 7.23 -4.71 -23.20
N SER A 674 7.89 -5.42 -24.12
CA SER A 674 8.43 -6.76 -23.86
C SER A 674 9.85 -6.76 -23.27
N ALA A 675 10.52 -5.60 -23.23
CA ALA A 675 11.86 -5.48 -22.66
C ALA A 675 11.75 -5.12 -21.17
N THR A 676 12.17 -6.04 -20.30
CA THR A 676 12.07 -5.91 -18.84
C THR A 676 12.84 -4.70 -18.30
N ALA A 677 13.88 -4.25 -19.01
CA ALA A 677 14.63 -3.03 -18.66
C ALA A 677 13.76 -1.76 -18.67
N HIS A 678 12.70 -1.71 -19.48
CA HIS A 678 11.80 -0.55 -19.58
C HIS A 678 10.55 -0.66 -18.69
N TRP A 679 10.37 -1.75 -17.95
CA TRP A 679 9.21 -1.94 -17.08
C TRP A 679 9.07 -0.89 -15.97
N PRO A 680 10.15 -0.36 -15.35
CA PRO A 680 10.01 0.73 -14.39
C PRO A 680 9.34 1.98 -14.99
N HIS A 681 9.61 2.24 -16.28
CA HIS A 681 9.03 3.36 -17.01
C HIS A 681 7.53 3.14 -17.27
N TYR A 682 7.14 1.97 -17.76
CA TYR A 682 5.71 1.64 -17.91
C TYR A 682 4.96 1.67 -16.57
N ALA A 683 5.59 1.21 -15.49
CA ALA A 683 5.00 1.27 -14.15
C ALA A 683 4.73 2.70 -13.67
N GLU A 684 5.54 3.66 -14.11
CA GLU A 684 5.34 5.09 -13.85
C GLU A 684 4.19 5.66 -14.70
N LEU A 685 4.06 5.27 -15.97
CA LEU A 685 3.06 5.84 -16.89
C LEU A 685 1.63 5.30 -16.67
N VAL A 686 1.49 3.98 -16.44
CA VAL A 686 0.20 3.28 -16.43
C VAL A 686 -0.86 3.92 -15.51
N PRO A 687 -0.55 4.32 -14.26
CA PRO A 687 -1.55 4.93 -13.36
C PRO A 687 -2.21 6.19 -13.93
N HIS A 688 -1.54 6.89 -14.85
CA HIS A 688 -2.00 8.17 -15.36
C HIS A 688 -2.89 8.06 -16.61
N LEU A 689 -2.94 6.90 -17.28
CA LEU A 689 -3.63 6.74 -18.56
C LEU A 689 -5.14 6.98 -18.48
N ILE A 690 -5.83 6.30 -17.57
CA ILE A 690 -7.28 6.49 -17.40
C ILE A 690 -7.57 7.92 -16.95
N HIS A 691 -6.78 8.43 -15.99
CA HIS A 691 -6.99 9.73 -15.38
C HIS A 691 -6.78 10.92 -16.35
N ALA A 692 -5.86 10.79 -17.30
CA ALA A 692 -5.64 11.75 -18.39
C ALA A 692 -6.61 11.57 -19.57
N GLY A 693 -7.49 10.55 -19.53
CA GLY A 693 -8.42 10.24 -20.61
C GLY A 693 -7.79 9.53 -21.82
N ALA A 694 -6.61 8.91 -21.67
CA ALA A 694 -5.91 8.25 -22.79
C ALA A 694 -6.71 7.11 -23.44
N HIS A 695 -7.57 6.45 -22.65
CA HIS A 695 -8.47 5.41 -23.12
C HIS A 695 -9.57 5.93 -24.08
N GLU A 696 -9.85 7.24 -24.08
CA GLU A 696 -10.84 7.87 -24.96
C GLU A 696 -10.21 8.68 -26.10
N ASP A 697 -8.89 8.67 -26.24
CA ASP A 697 -8.20 9.45 -27.27
C ASP A 697 -8.10 8.70 -28.62
N THR A 698 -8.18 9.45 -29.71
CA THR A 698 -8.11 8.95 -31.09
C THR A 698 -6.74 9.14 -31.75
N ASP A 699 -5.81 9.84 -31.10
CA ASP A 699 -4.43 10.03 -31.55
C ASP A 699 -3.65 8.71 -31.57
N GLU A 700 -2.95 8.46 -32.67
CA GLU A 700 -2.32 7.17 -32.91
C GLU A 700 -1.17 6.87 -31.94
N ASP A 701 -0.44 7.88 -31.47
CA ASP A 701 0.65 7.70 -30.51
C ASP A 701 0.10 7.39 -29.12
N VAL A 702 -0.99 8.04 -28.71
CA VAL A 702 -1.68 7.74 -27.45
C VAL A 702 -2.28 6.32 -27.49
N GLN A 703 -2.91 5.95 -28.60
CA GLN A 703 -3.44 4.60 -28.80
C GLN A 703 -2.33 3.54 -28.74
N ARG A 704 -1.15 3.82 -29.33
CA ARG A 704 0.03 2.94 -29.25
C ARG A 704 0.49 2.76 -27.80
N LEU A 705 0.58 3.84 -27.04
CA LEU A 705 0.93 3.78 -25.61
C LEU A 705 -0.03 2.89 -24.83
N VAL A 706 -1.35 3.04 -25.01
CA VAL A 706 -2.35 2.22 -24.31
C VAL A 706 -2.16 0.73 -24.61
N LEU A 707 -1.93 0.37 -25.88
CA LEU A 707 -1.66 -1.02 -26.27
C LEU A 707 -0.35 -1.56 -25.68
N ASN A 708 0.71 -0.72 -25.64
CA ASN A 708 1.98 -1.06 -25.02
C ASN A 708 1.84 -1.27 -23.51
N CYS A 709 1.06 -0.44 -22.83
CA CYS A 709 0.74 -0.59 -21.41
C CYS A 709 -0.11 -1.84 -21.11
N LEU A 710 -1.08 -2.19 -21.96
CA LEU A 710 -1.81 -3.46 -21.86
C LEU A 710 -0.90 -4.67 -22.09
N ARG A 711 0.07 -4.55 -23.01
CA ARG A 711 1.09 -5.58 -23.23
C ARG A 711 2.02 -5.72 -22.02
N TYR A 712 2.45 -4.60 -21.46
CA TYR A 712 3.28 -4.57 -20.26
C TYR A 712 2.56 -5.23 -19.07
N THR A 713 1.33 -4.82 -18.76
CA THR A 713 0.55 -5.36 -17.62
C THR A 713 0.33 -6.86 -17.76
N TYR A 714 0.04 -7.36 -18.96
CA TYR A 714 -0.03 -8.81 -19.25
C TYR A 714 1.30 -9.53 -19.00
N LEU A 715 2.44 -8.95 -19.41
CA LEU A 715 3.75 -9.59 -19.27
C LEU A 715 4.33 -9.48 -17.85
N SER A 716 4.03 -8.39 -17.14
CA SER A 716 4.45 -8.16 -15.76
C SER A 716 3.56 -8.89 -14.73
N GLY A 717 2.36 -9.31 -15.15
CA GLY A 717 1.36 -9.96 -14.29
C GLY A 717 0.56 -8.97 -13.44
N ASP A 718 0.56 -7.68 -13.79
CA ASP A 718 -0.30 -6.65 -13.17
C ASP A 718 -1.71 -6.69 -13.78
N ASP A 719 -2.36 -7.85 -13.64
CA ASP A 719 -3.59 -8.19 -14.35
C ASP A 719 -4.79 -7.33 -13.92
N GLU A 720 -4.77 -6.71 -12.73
CA GLU A 720 -5.89 -5.89 -12.25
C GLU A 720 -5.90 -4.52 -12.92
N VAL A 721 -4.74 -3.85 -12.94
CA VAL A 721 -4.58 -2.56 -13.63
C VAL A 721 -4.77 -2.75 -15.14
N GLY A 722 -4.24 -3.85 -15.70
CA GLY A 722 -4.47 -4.21 -17.09
C GLY A 722 -5.94 -4.48 -17.42
N ARG A 723 -6.69 -5.10 -16.51
CA ARG A 723 -8.13 -5.39 -16.69
C ARG A 723 -8.95 -4.11 -16.68
N GLU A 724 -8.67 -3.19 -15.75
CA GLU A 724 -9.35 -1.90 -15.66
C GLU A 724 -9.09 -1.06 -16.92
N LEU A 725 -7.82 -0.86 -17.28
CA LEU A 725 -7.43 -0.14 -18.49
C LEU A 725 -8.06 -0.76 -19.75
N GLY A 726 -8.00 -2.10 -19.87
CA GLY A 726 -8.55 -2.82 -21.01
C GLY A 726 -10.07 -2.68 -21.12
N ARG A 727 -10.79 -2.76 -19.99
CA ARG A 727 -12.25 -2.59 -19.94
C ARG A 727 -12.69 -1.20 -20.38
N GLU A 728 -12.09 -0.15 -19.77
CA GLU A 728 -12.44 1.23 -20.10
C GLU A 728 -12.12 1.57 -21.56
N THR A 729 -10.95 1.13 -22.04
CA THR A 729 -10.53 1.37 -23.43
C THR A 729 -11.42 0.61 -24.41
N PHE A 730 -11.82 -0.63 -24.10
CA PHE A 730 -12.68 -1.43 -24.98
C PHE A 730 -14.05 -0.77 -25.17
N ALA A 731 -14.68 -0.32 -24.07
CA ALA A 731 -15.95 0.40 -24.13
C ALA A 731 -15.82 1.74 -24.89
N ALA A 732 -14.74 2.50 -24.64
CA ALA A 732 -14.49 3.77 -25.30
C ALA A 732 -14.24 3.61 -26.81
N TRP A 733 -13.38 2.68 -27.22
CA TRP A 733 -13.03 2.50 -28.63
C TRP A 733 -14.12 1.82 -29.44
N GLU A 734 -14.95 0.97 -28.83
CA GLU A 734 -16.18 0.47 -29.48
C GLU A 734 -17.10 1.63 -29.86
N ARG A 735 -17.28 2.60 -28.96
CA ARG A 735 -18.10 3.80 -29.18
C ARG A 735 -17.45 4.80 -30.15
N LEU A 736 -16.15 5.06 -30.02
CA LEU A 736 -15.44 6.13 -30.74
C LEU A 736 -14.94 5.70 -32.13
N LEU A 737 -14.33 4.52 -32.22
CA LEU A 737 -13.72 4.02 -33.45
C LEU A 737 -14.65 3.05 -34.20
N GLY A 738 -15.42 2.26 -33.45
CA GLY A 738 -16.28 1.22 -33.99
C GLY A 738 -15.53 -0.04 -34.45
N ALA A 739 -16.31 -1.09 -34.74
CA ALA A 739 -15.77 -2.41 -35.10
C ALA A 739 -15.05 -2.47 -36.47
N GLU A 740 -15.22 -1.47 -37.33
CA GLU A 740 -14.53 -1.40 -38.63
C GLU A 740 -13.09 -0.88 -38.50
N HIS A 741 -12.75 -0.22 -37.37
CA HIS A 741 -11.44 0.37 -37.21
C HIS A 741 -10.37 -0.66 -36.82
N PRO A 742 -9.21 -0.72 -37.51
CA PRO A 742 -8.15 -1.68 -37.23
C PRO A 742 -7.71 -1.81 -35.77
N ARG A 743 -7.52 -0.67 -35.09
CA ARG A 743 -7.04 -0.61 -33.71
C ARG A 743 -7.99 -1.24 -32.69
N PHE A 744 -9.29 -1.30 -32.99
CA PHE A 744 -10.26 -1.95 -32.11
C PHE A 744 -9.95 -3.44 -31.96
N TRP A 745 -9.52 -4.10 -33.04
CA TRP A 745 -9.14 -5.51 -33.01
C TRP A 745 -7.75 -5.77 -32.43
N ASP A 746 -6.82 -4.82 -32.57
CA ASP A 746 -5.55 -4.87 -31.84
C ASP A 746 -5.81 -4.77 -30.32
N LEU A 747 -6.64 -3.82 -29.90
CA LEU A 747 -7.08 -3.71 -28.50
C LEU A 747 -7.75 -4.99 -28.01
N THR A 748 -8.68 -5.54 -28.79
CA THR A 748 -9.38 -6.80 -28.48
C THR A 748 -8.38 -7.91 -28.19
N HIS A 749 -7.34 -8.04 -29.02
CA HIS A 749 -6.27 -9.02 -28.81
C HIS A 749 -5.50 -8.79 -27.50
N HIS A 750 -5.08 -7.55 -27.23
CA HIS A 750 -4.34 -7.20 -26.02
C HIS A 750 -5.18 -7.40 -24.74
N TYR A 751 -6.43 -6.97 -24.76
CA TYR A 751 -7.34 -7.12 -23.63
C TYR A 751 -7.70 -8.59 -23.39
N ALA A 752 -7.96 -9.38 -24.44
CA ALA A 752 -8.19 -10.81 -24.32
C ALA A 752 -6.98 -11.56 -23.73
N ASN A 753 -5.74 -11.11 -23.97
CA ASN A 753 -4.56 -11.68 -23.29
C ASN A 753 -4.61 -11.46 -21.77
N VAL A 754 -4.95 -10.25 -21.32
CA VAL A 754 -5.11 -9.93 -19.88
C VAL A 754 -6.22 -10.77 -19.26
N LEU A 755 -7.38 -10.89 -19.92
CA LEU A 755 -8.50 -11.70 -19.43
C LEU A 755 -8.18 -13.20 -19.41
N ARG A 756 -7.45 -13.72 -20.41
CA ARG A 756 -6.98 -15.12 -20.43
C ARG A 756 -5.99 -15.42 -19.31
N ALA A 757 -5.10 -14.48 -18.94
CA ALA A 757 -4.22 -14.64 -17.77
C ALA A 757 -5.04 -14.81 -16.48
N ARG A 758 -6.23 -14.19 -16.43
CA ARG A 758 -7.20 -14.34 -15.34
C ARG A 758 -8.10 -15.57 -15.46
N GLY A 759 -7.98 -16.37 -16.52
CA GLY A 759 -8.81 -17.56 -16.74
C GLY A 759 -10.24 -17.28 -17.21
N GLU A 760 -10.54 -16.06 -17.66
CA GLU A 760 -11.87 -15.64 -18.11
C GLU A 760 -12.18 -16.12 -19.54
N TYR A 761 -11.95 -17.41 -19.82
CA TYR A 761 -11.96 -17.99 -21.17
C TYR A 761 -13.32 -17.91 -21.89
N THR A 762 -14.44 -17.84 -21.15
CA THR A 762 -15.77 -17.69 -21.75
C THR A 762 -15.97 -16.29 -22.33
N ALA A 763 -15.49 -15.26 -21.65
CA ALA A 763 -15.58 -13.89 -22.15
C ALA A 763 -14.67 -13.72 -23.37
N THR A 764 -13.44 -14.23 -23.29
CA THR A 764 -12.49 -14.14 -24.40
C THR A 764 -12.90 -14.96 -25.61
N GLU A 765 -13.53 -16.14 -25.44
CA GLU A 765 -14.10 -16.89 -26.58
C GLU A 765 -15.12 -16.04 -27.35
N GLN A 766 -15.99 -15.30 -26.66
CA GLN A 766 -16.98 -14.44 -27.30
C GLN A 766 -16.32 -13.31 -28.09
N MET A 767 -15.33 -12.66 -27.49
CA MET A 767 -14.54 -11.60 -28.12
C MET A 767 -13.79 -12.10 -29.36
N ASP A 768 -13.05 -13.21 -29.23
CA ASP A 768 -12.22 -13.74 -30.32
C ASP A 768 -13.08 -14.36 -31.43
N ARG A 769 -14.28 -14.91 -31.14
CA ARG A 769 -15.24 -15.31 -32.20
C ARG A 769 -15.74 -14.10 -33.00
N ALA A 770 -16.12 -13.02 -32.31
CA ALA A 770 -16.55 -11.79 -32.99
C ALA A 770 -15.43 -11.22 -33.87
N ALA A 771 -14.18 -11.23 -33.37
CA ALA A 771 -13.00 -10.81 -34.12
C ALA A 771 -12.77 -11.68 -35.36
N VAL A 772 -12.84 -13.00 -35.23
CA VAL A 772 -12.71 -13.94 -36.35
C VAL A 772 -13.78 -13.70 -37.42
N ASP A 773 -15.04 -13.54 -37.01
CA ASP A 773 -16.16 -13.35 -37.94
C ASP A 773 -16.09 -12.01 -38.68
N HIS A 774 -15.58 -10.95 -38.02
CA HIS A 774 -15.32 -9.67 -38.65
C HIS A 774 -14.12 -9.76 -39.61
N LEU A 775 -12.95 -10.17 -39.12
CA LEU A 775 -11.69 -10.16 -39.87
C LEU A 775 -11.71 -11.13 -41.06
N ARG A 776 -12.48 -12.23 -40.98
CA ARG A 776 -12.69 -13.13 -42.12
C ARG A 776 -13.29 -12.41 -43.33
N ARG A 777 -14.22 -11.47 -43.09
CA ARG A 777 -14.90 -10.70 -44.15
C ARG A 777 -13.97 -9.66 -44.77
N ALA A 778 -13.05 -9.10 -43.99
CA ALA A 778 -12.04 -8.14 -44.45
C ALA A 778 -10.93 -8.80 -45.29
N GLY A 779 -10.58 -10.06 -45.00
CA GLY A 779 -9.69 -10.88 -45.82
C GLY A 779 -8.73 -11.74 -44.99
N VAL A 780 -8.59 -13.02 -45.39
CA VAL A 780 -7.78 -14.02 -44.65
C VAL A 780 -6.25 -13.81 -44.76
N ALA A 781 -5.81 -12.88 -45.60
CA ALA A 781 -4.41 -12.51 -45.77
C ALA A 781 -3.93 -11.45 -44.76
N ASP A 782 -4.88 -10.78 -44.07
CA ASP A 782 -4.57 -9.86 -42.99
C ASP A 782 -4.00 -10.62 -41.79
N GLU A 783 -2.86 -10.20 -41.24
CA GLU A 783 -2.22 -10.89 -40.11
C GLU A 783 -3.07 -10.92 -38.82
N ARG A 784 -4.06 -10.02 -38.70
CA ARG A 784 -4.98 -9.99 -37.56
C ARG A 784 -5.93 -11.18 -37.59
N TYR A 785 -6.30 -11.68 -38.78
CA TYR A 785 -7.19 -12.84 -38.91
C TYR A 785 -6.60 -14.13 -38.29
N PRO A 786 -5.41 -14.63 -38.69
CA PRO A 786 -4.80 -15.79 -38.04
C PRO A 786 -4.40 -15.52 -36.58
N ARG A 787 -4.18 -14.25 -36.19
CA ARG A 787 -3.98 -13.87 -34.78
C ARG A 787 -5.24 -14.07 -33.94
N ALA A 788 -6.39 -13.59 -34.41
CA ALA A 788 -7.69 -13.78 -33.76
C ALA A 788 -8.09 -15.27 -33.70
N LEU A 789 -7.87 -16.02 -34.78
CA LEU A 789 -8.07 -17.48 -34.79
C LEU A 789 -7.18 -18.19 -33.76
N GLY A 790 -5.93 -17.74 -33.60
CA GLY A 790 -5.00 -18.26 -32.60
C GLY A 790 -5.47 -17.96 -31.16
N GLY A 791 -6.04 -16.77 -30.93
CA GLY A 791 -6.70 -16.39 -29.68
C GLY A 791 -7.87 -17.31 -29.35
N LEU A 792 -8.79 -17.49 -30.31
CA LEU A 792 -9.95 -18.39 -30.17
C LEU A 792 -9.52 -19.83 -29.87
N ALA A 793 -8.46 -20.33 -30.54
CA ALA A 793 -7.92 -21.66 -30.25
C ALA A 793 -7.38 -21.76 -28.82
N ALA A 794 -6.80 -20.69 -28.27
CA ALA A 794 -6.35 -20.64 -26.88
C ALA A 794 -7.52 -20.66 -25.89
N ASP A 795 -8.60 -19.92 -26.17
CA ASP A 795 -9.81 -19.93 -25.35
C ASP A 795 -10.47 -21.31 -25.32
N LEU A 796 -10.58 -21.94 -26.49
CA LEU A 796 -11.14 -23.28 -26.62
C LEU A 796 -10.32 -24.34 -25.88
N ARG A 797 -8.98 -24.21 -25.83
CA ARG A 797 -8.16 -25.03 -24.93
C ARG A 797 -8.51 -24.78 -23.46
N GLY A 798 -8.65 -23.51 -23.05
CA GLY A 798 -9.05 -23.15 -21.68
C GLY A 798 -10.43 -23.70 -21.28
N LEU A 799 -11.37 -23.79 -22.23
CA LEU A 799 -12.71 -24.35 -22.05
C LEU A 799 -12.78 -25.88 -22.23
N GLY A 800 -11.70 -26.49 -22.71
CA GLY A 800 -11.59 -27.93 -22.93
C GLY A 800 -12.20 -28.48 -24.22
N ARG A 801 -12.42 -27.63 -25.23
CA ARG A 801 -12.86 -28.01 -26.58
C ARG A 801 -11.65 -28.28 -27.47
N TYR A 802 -10.89 -29.33 -27.15
CA TYR A 802 -9.57 -29.57 -27.72
C TYR A 802 -9.57 -29.92 -29.21
N ASP A 803 -10.57 -30.68 -29.70
CA ASP A 803 -10.67 -31.04 -31.12
C ASP A 803 -10.83 -29.80 -32.02
N GLU A 804 -11.70 -28.86 -31.61
CA GLU A 804 -11.91 -27.61 -32.32
C GLU A 804 -10.69 -26.70 -32.24
N ALA A 805 -10.05 -26.62 -31.06
CA ALA A 805 -8.80 -25.89 -30.90
C ALA A 805 -7.67 -26.45 -31.80
N TYR A 806 -7.64 -27.76 -32.02
CA TYR A 806 -6.64 -28.42 -32.87
C TYR A 806 -6.87 -28.08 -34.35
N ALA A 807 -8.11 -28.15 -34.82
CA ALA A 807 -8.47 -27.75 -36.18
C ALA A 807 -8.08 -26.29 -36.45
N LEU A 808 -8.45 -25.38 -35.56
CA LEU A 808 -8.13 -23.96 -35.68
C LEU A 808 -6.62 -23.68 -35.62
N SER A 809 -5.89 -24.30 -34.67
CA SER A 809 -4.44 -24.11 -34.56
C SER A 809 -3.71 -24.62 -35.82
N THR A 810 -4.19 -25.70 -36.43
CA THR A 810 -3.67 -26.22 -37.70
C THR A 810 -3.91 -25.25 -38.86
N ASP A 811 -5.09 -24.64 -38.93
CA ASP A 811 -5.42 -23.61 -39.91
C ASP A 811 -4.56 -22.35 -39.75
N VAL A 812 -4.34 -21.92 -38.50
CA VAL A 812 -3.46 -20.78 -38.17
C VAL A 812 -2.03 -21.06 -38.63
N ALA A 813 -1.46 -22.22 -38.30
CA ALA A 813 -0.11 -22.56 -38.72
C ALA A 813 0.03 -22.64 -40.24
N ARG A 814 -0.96 -23.21 -40.94
CA ARG A 814 -0.99 -23.22 -42.42
C ARG A 814 -1.01 -21.80 -42.99
N THR A 815 -1.81 -20.91 -42.39
CA THR A 815 -1.93 -19.51 -42.83
C THR A 815 -0.63 -18.75 -42.60
N TYR A 816 -0.01 -18.86 -41.41
CA TYR A 816 1.27 -18.21 -41.14
C TYR A 816 2.42 -18.74 -41.99
N ARG A 817 2.46 -20.05 -42.30
CA ARG A 817 3.42 -20.60 -43.27
C ARG A 817 3.29 -19.95 -44.64
N ALA A 818 2.05 -19.77 -45.11
CA ALA A 818 1.80 -19.15 -46.41
C ALA A 818 2.18 -17.66 -46.43
N LEU A 819 1.94 -16.92 -45.34
CA LEU A 819 2.21 -15.49 -45.25
C LEU A 819 3.68 -15.15 -44.97
N PHE A 820 4.32 -15.87 -44.04
CA PHE A 820 5.64 -15.50 -43.49
C PHE A 820 6.70 -16.59 -43.64
N GLY A 821 6.32 -17.79 -44.10
CA GLY A 821 7.22 -18.93 -44.27
C GLY A 821 7.36 -19.82 -43.03
N GLU A 822 8.03 -20.96 -43.22
CA GLU A 822 8.17 -22.04 -42.22
C GLU A 822 8.91 -21.65 -40.94
N ARG A 823 9.85 -20.68 -41.03
CA ARG A 823 10.73 -20.31 -39.92
C ARG A 823 10.34 -18.99 -39.24
N ALA A 824 9.22 -18.38 -39.63
CA ALA A 824 8.73 -17.17 -38.99
C ALA A 824 8.31 -17.43 -37.55
N SER A 825 8.54 -16.45 -36.66
CA SER A 825 8.19 -16.57 -35.24
C SER A 825 6.71 -16.87 -35.01
N GLN A 826 5.83 -16.31 -35.85
CA GLN A 826 4.38 -16.55 -35.82
C GLN A 826 4.06 -18.02 -36.14
N THR A 827 4.67 -18.57 -37.19
CA THR A 827 4.55 -19.98 -37.58
C THR A 827 5.01 -20.91 -36.47
N LEU A 828 6.20 -20.67 -35.92
CA LEU A 828 6.75 -21.47 -34.82
C LEU A 828 5.94 -21.34 -33.52
N THR A 829 5.21 -20.24 -33.33
CA THR A 829 4.27 -20.09 -32.20
C THR A 829 3.00 -20.90 -32.42
N ALA A 830 2.47 -20.90 -33.64
CA ALA A 830 1.33 -21.73 -34.00
C ALA A 830 1.66 -23.22 -33.85
N ASP A 831 2.87 -23.66 -34.22
CA ASP A 831 3.30 -25.06 -34.06
C ASP A 831 3.38 -25.50 -32.60
N ASN A 832 3.95 -24.69 -31.69
CA ASN A 832 3.88 -25.00 -30.26
C ASN A 832 2.44 -25.05 -29.73
N ASN A 833 1.54 -24.21 -30.25
CA ASN A 833 0.13 -24.24 -29.85
C ASN A 833 -0.59 -25.50 -30.35
N ILE A 834 -0.23 -26.01 -31.54
CA ILE A 834 -0.70 -27.32 -32.04
C ILE A 834 -0.20 -28.42 -31.12
N ALA A 835 1.10 -28.45 -30.79
CA ALA A 835 1.70 -29.45 -29.91
C ALA A 835 1.01 -29.46 -28.53
N ALA A 836 0.83 -28.28 -27.91
CA ALA A 836 0.10 -28.16 -26.66
C ALA A 836 -1.34 -28.70 -26.74
N THR A 837 -2.00 -28.55 -27.89
CA THR A 837 -3.34 -29.10 -28.12
C THR A 837 -3.31 -30.63 -28.30
N LEU A 838 -2.30 -31.16 -29.00
CA LEU A 838 -2.06 -32.61 -29.12
C LEU A 838 -1.83 -33.26 -27.74
N CYS A 839 -1.06 -32.62 -26.84
CA CYS A 839 -0.91 -33.10 -25.47
C CYS A 839 -2.27 -33.21 -24.76
N LEU A 840 -3.13 -32.21 -24.92
CA LEU A 840 -4.46 -32.18 -24.29
C LEU A 840 -5.42 -33.24 -24.88
N LEU A 841 -5.21 -33.64 -26.13
CA LEU A 841 -5.89 -34.76 -26.79
C LEU A 841 -5.29 -36.14 -26.46
N GLY A 842 -4.13 -36.16 -25.78
CA GLY A 842 -3.41 -37.39 -25.42
C GLY A 842 -2.46 -37.93 -26.49
N ASP A 843 -2.26 -37.23 -27.61
CA ASP A 843 -1.24 -37.57 -28.61
C ASP A 843 0.12 -36.97 -28.25
N TYR A 844 0.75 -37.56 -27.24
CA TYR A 844 2.05 -37.08 -26.73
C TYR A 844 3.20 -37.31 -27.71
N GLU A 845 3.13 -38.33 -28.57
CA GLU A 845 4.18 -38.61 -29.57
C GLU A 845 4.13 -37.59 -30.71
N GLY A 846 2.92 -37.25 -31.19
CA GLY A 846 2.71 -36.18 -32.15
C GLY A 846 3.17 -34.82 -31.62
N ALA A 847 2.84 -34.50 -30.36
CA ALA A 847 3.31 -33.30 -29.68
C ALA A 847 4.85 -33.26 -29.60
N ARG A 848 5.48 -34.32 -29.08
CA ARG A 848 6.94 -34.44 -28.95
C ARG A 848 7.65 -34.17 -30.27
N ALA A 849 7.19 -34.81 -31.35
CA ALA A 849 7.80 -34.70 -32.67
C ALA A 849 7.66 -33.30 -33.29
N LEU A 850 6.58 -32.58 -32.98
CA LEU A 850 6.38 -31.20 -33.43
C LEU A 850 7.20 -30.22 -32.59
N ASP A 851 7.21 -30.36 -31.27
CA ASP A 851 7.96 -29.49 -30.37
C ASP A 851 9.47 -29.66 -30.51
N GLU A 852 9.97 -30.87 -30.79
CA GLU A 852 11.38 -31.13 -31.12
C GLU A 852 11.83 -30.35 -32.36
N ARG A 853 11.02 -30.42 -33.44
CA ARG A 853 11.29 -29.67 -34.69
C ARG A 853 11.20 -28.16 -34.46
N THR A 854 10.22 -27.71 -33.70
CA THR A 854 10.01 -26.29 -33.38
C THR A 854 11.16 -25.74 -32.55
N LEU A 855 11.63 -26.50 -31.55
CA LEU A 855 12.79 -26.16 -30.74
C LEU A 855 14.07 -26.04 -31.60
N ALA A 856 14.31 -27.00 -32.50
CA ALA A 856 15.45 -26.95 -33.41
C ALA A 856 15.40 -25.70 -34.31
N ALA A 857 14.21 -25.37 -34.86
CA ALA A 857 14.02 -24.18 -35.67
C ALA A 857 14.23 -22.89 -34.85
N ARG A 858 13.68 -22.78 -33.64
CA ARG A 858 13.87 -21.59 -32.77
C ARG A 858 15.32 -21.40 -32.35
N ARG A 859 16.06 -22.48 -32.06
CA ARG A 859 17.51 -22.42 -31.80
C ARG A 859 18.27 -21.82 -32.98
N ALA A 860 17.90 -22.20 -34.20
CA ALA A 860 18.55 -21.69 -35.41
C ALA A 860 18.20 -20.22 -35.71
N VAL A 861 16.98 -19.78 -35.41
CA VAL A 861 16.50 -18.42 -35.72
C VAL A 861 16.88 -17.42 -34.63
N HIS A 862 16.62 -17.76 -33.37
CA HIS A 862 16.73 -16.82 -32.23
C HIS A 862 17.90 -17.11 -31.30
N GLY A 863 18.58 -18.25 -31.49
CA GLY A 863 19.59 -18.74 -30.57
C GLY A 863 19.02 -19.51 -29.37
N PRO A 864 19.89 -20.18 -28.58
CA PRO A 864 19.48 -21.08 -27.50
C PRO A 864 18.94 -20.38 -26.26
N ALA A 865 19.29 -19.10 -26.03
CA ALA A 865 18.92 -18.34 -24.84
C ALA A 865 17.62 -17.53 -24.98
N HIS A 866 17.03 -17.47 -26.19
CA HIS A 866 15.84 -16.67 -26.42
C HIS A 866 14.62 -17.22 -25.65
N PRO A 867 13.76 -16.37 -25.03
CA PRO A 867 12.60 -16.82 -24.25
C PRO A 867 11.71 -17.83 -24.96
N TRP A 868 11.42 -17.61 -26.24
CA TRP A 868 10.68 -18.56 -27.07
C TRP A 868 11.41 -19.90 -27.28
N THR A 869 12.72 -19.91 -27.43
CA THR A 869 13.49 -21.15 -27.53
C THR A 869 13.44 -21.94 -26.23
N LEU A 870 13.57 -21.26 -25.09
CA LEU A 870 13.46 -21.84 -23.76
C LEU A 870 12.06 -22.45 -23.53
N PHE A 871 11.00 -21.74 -23.89
CA PHE A 871 9.61 -22.23 -23.82
C PHE A 871 9.40 -23.52 -24.62
N SER A 872 9.91 -23.61 -25.85
CA SER A 872 9.79 -24.83 -26.66
C SER A 872 10.63 -25.98 -26.07
N GLY A 873 11.75 -25.68 -25.42
CA GLY A 873 12.56 -26.67 -24.71
C GLY A 873 11.80 -27.27 -23.52
N LEU A 874 11.10 -26.43 -22.75
CA LEU A 874 10.22 -26.86 -21.67
C LEU A 874 9.05 -27.71 -22.19
N SER A 875 8.44 -27.31 -23.31
CA SER A 875 7.29 -28.02 -23.88
C SER A 875 7.70 -29.42 -24.40
N HIS A 876 8.82 -29.51 -25.11
CA HIS A 876 9.40 -30.79 -25.51
C HIS A 876 9.73 -31.72 -24.31
N ALA A 877 10.27 -31.15 -23.23
CA ALA A 877 10.59 -31.94 -22.03
C ALA A 877 9.32 -32.40 -21.27
N LEU A 878 8.25 -31.61 -21.30
CA LEU A 878 6.95 -32.01 -20.81
C LEU A 878 6.40 -33.20 -21.60
N ASP A 879 6.52 -33.20 -22.93
CA ASP A 879 6.08 -34.32 -23.78
C ASP A 879 6.81 -35.61 -23.45
N LEU A 880 8.14 -35.54 -23.28
CA LEU A 880 8.95 -36.68 -22.85
C LEU A 880 8.49 -37.23 -21.50
N ARG A 881 8.19 -36.36 -20.53
CA ARG A 881 7.65 -36.76 -19.23
C ARG A 881 6.30 -37.46 -19.37
N LEU A 882 5.40 -36.95 -20.22
CA LEU A 882 4.08 -37.54 -20.45
C LEU A 882 4.15 -38.89 -21.18
N LEU A 883 5.20 -39.12 -21.98
CA LEU A 883 5.52 -40.42 -22.58
C LEU A 883 6.22 -41.40 -21.63
N GLY A 884 6.51 -40.99 -20.39
CA GLY A 884 7.21 -41.81 -19.39
C GLY A 884 8.73 -41.89 -19.58
N ARG A 885 9.32 -41.03 -20.44
CA ARG A 885 10.77 -40.95 -20.68
C ARG A 885 11.42 -40.00 -19.65
N TYR A 886 11.32 -40.38 -18.38
CA TYR A 886 11.64 -39.50 -17.25
C TYR A 886 13.12 -39.10 -17.16
N GLU A 887 14.06 -39.99 -17.48
CA GLU A 887 15.49 -39.70 -17.45
C GLU A 887 15.88 -38.64 -18.49
N GLU A 888 15.34 -38.76 -19.71
CA GLU A 888 15.58 -37.79 -20.79
C GLU A 888 14.94 -36.44 -20.47
N ALA A 889 13.70 -36.46 -19.97
CA ALA A 889 13.03 -35.26 -19.49
C ALA A 889 13.81 -34.59 -18.35
N ARG A 890 14.32 -35.35 -17.37
CA ARG A 890 15.14 -34.82 -16.26
C ARG A 890 16.42 -34.14 -16.76
N GLY A 891 17.12 -34.75 -17.72
CA GLY A 891 18.32 -34.18 -18.31
C GLY A 891 18.04 -32.82 -18.95
N LEU A 892 17.03 -32.76 -19.83
CA LEU A 892 16.62 -31.51 -20.48
C LEU A 892 16.08 -30.48 -19.49
N LEU A 893 15.27 -30.89 -18.50
CA LEU A 893 14.69 -29.99 -17.51
C LEU A 893 15.75 -29.42 -16.56
N THR A 894 16.82 -30.15 -16.26
CA THR A 894 17.93 -29.65 -15.43
C THR A 894 18.64 -28.48 -16.12
N GLU A 895 18.98 -28.65 -17.40
CA GLU A 895 19.56 -27.57 -18.21
C GLU A 895 18.56 -26.43 -18.43
N SER A 896 17.30 -26.78 -18.69
CA SER A 896 16.22 -25.84 -18.94
C SER A 896 15.96 -24.95 -17.73
N VAL A 897 15.85 -25.50 -16.51
CA VAL A 897 15.68 -24.73 -15.27
C VAL A 897 16.84 -23.75 -15.09
N ALA A 898 18.09 -24.19 -15.29
CA ALA A 898 19.24 -23.32 -15.17
C ALA A 898 19.24 -22.18 -16.21
N ALA A 899 18.86 -22.47 -17.46
CA ALA A 899 18.77 -21.47 -18.52
C ALA A 899 17.61 -20.49 -18.28
N HIS A 900 16.43 -20.99 -17.89
CA HIS A 900 15.27 -20.16 -17.54
C HIS A 900 15.60 -19.27 -16.34
N ALA A 901 16.19 -19.80 -15.27
CA ALA A 901 16.58 -19.01 -14.10
C ALA A 901 17.63 -17.96 -14.42
N ARG A 902 18.55 -18.21 -15.37
CA ARG A 902 19.59 -17.27 -15.77
C ARG A 902 19.06 -16.14 -16.67
N HIS A 903 18.14 -16.45 -17.58
CA HIS A 903 17.73 -15.53 -18.64
C HIS A 903 16.35 -14.90 -18.44
N LEU A 904 15.47 -15.57 -17.69
CA LEU A 904 14.12 -15.13 -17.34
C LEU A 904 13.93 -15.06 -15.82
N GLY A 905 14.98 -15.29 -15.02
CA GLY A 905 14.91 -15.25 -13.56
C GLY A 905 14.25 -16.47 -12.91
N PRO A 906 14.56 -16.76 -11.64
CA PRO A 906 14.04 -17.94 -10.96
C PRO A 906 12.51 -17.96 -10.80
N GLU A 907 11.84 -16.81 -10.80
CA GLU A 907 10.42 -16.73 -10.42
C GLU A 907 9.48 -16.39 -11.56
N HIS A 908 10.01 -16.18 -12.75
CA HIS A 908 9.20 -16.10 -13.95
C HIS A 908 8.38 -17.38 -14.15
N LEU A 909 7.18 -17.20 -14.71
CA LEU A 909 6.19 -18.27 -14.88
C LEU A 909 6.78 -19.52 -15.55
N GLN A 910 7.64 -19.33 -16.56
CA GLN A 910 8.28 -20.44 -17.27
C GLN A 910 9.34 -21.15 -16.43
N THR A 911 10.08 -20.44 -15.57
CA THR A 911 11.09 -21.03 -14.69
C THR A 911 10.43 -21.89 -13.62
N LEU A 912 9.41 -21.36 -12.94
CA LEU A 912 8.64 -22.12 -11.95
C LEU A 912 7.96 -23.35 -12.59
N ARG A 913 7.44 -23.22 -13.81
CA ARG A 913 6.89 -24.37 -14.55
C ARG A 913 7.97 -25.39 -14.91
N ALA A 914 9.17 -24.98 -15.28
CA ALA A 914 10.29 -25.88 -15.52
C ALA A 914 10.72 -26.60 -14.24
N GLU A 915 10.82 -25.89 -13.12
CA GLU A 915 11.14 -26.47 -11.80
C GLU A 915 10.07 -27.47 -11.34
N GLN A 916 8.79 -27.12 -11.48
CA GLN A 916 7.67 -28.01 -11.17
C GLN A 916 7.73 -29.29 -12.03
N ASN A 917 8.00 -29.19 -13.33
CA ASN A 917 8.13 -30.36 -14.18
C ASN A 917 9.36 -31.21 -13.83
N LEU A 918 10.48 -30.58 -13.45
CA LEU A 918 11.67 -31.29 -12.98
C LEU A 918 11.35 -32.07 -11.71
N ALA A 919 10.67 -31.45 -10.74
CA ALA A 919 10.27 -32.10 -9.49
C ALA A 919 9.33 -33.29 -9.75
N LEU A 920 8.38 -33.16 -10.68
CA LEU A 920 7.53 -34.27 -11.09
C LEU A 920 8.31 -35.42 -11.73
N CYS A 921 9.34 -35.13 -12.55
CA CYS A 921 10.24 -36.18 -13.08
C CYS A 921 11.01 -36.87 -11.95
N ARG A 922 11.57 -36.10 -11.00
CA ARG A 922 12.30 -36.63 -9.85
C ARG A 922 11.44 -37.56 -8.99
N SER A 923 10.20 -37.16 -8.70
CA SER A 923 9.23 -37.98 -7.98
C SER A 923 8.98 -39.32 -8.70
N ARG A 924 8.85 -39.32 -10.04
CA ARG A 924 8.66 -40.54 -10.83
C ARG A 924 9.92 -41.42 -10.92
N LEU A 925 11.10 -40.87 -10.67
CA LEU A 925 12.38 -41.58 -10.60
C LEU A 925 12.71 -42.08 -9.17
N GLY A 926 11.84 -41.82 -8.19
CA GLY A 926 12.02 -42.26 -6.80
C GLY A 926 12.77 -41.27 -5.88
N GLU A 927 13.19 -40.12 -6.40
CA GLU A 927 13.81 -39.00 -5.64
C GLU A 927 12.73 -38.22 -4.88
N THR A 928 12.07 -38.89 -3.94
CA THR A 928 10.78 -38.47 -3.35
C THR A 928 10.92 -37.24 -2.46
N GLU A 929 11.88 -37.23 -1.55
CA GLU A 929 12.07 -36.15 -0.58
C GLU A 929 12.47 -34.84 -1.27
N GLU A 930 13.43 -34.90 -2.21
CA GLU A 930 13.85 -33.73 -2.99
C GLU A 930 12.74 -33.22 -3.91
N ALA A 931 11.89 -34.11 -4.44
CA ALA A 931 10.75 -33.73 -5.26
C ALA A 931 9.68 -33.02 -4.43
N GLY A 932 9.34 -33.53 -3.24
CA GLY A 932 8.37 -32.91 -2.33
C GLY A 932 8.80 -31.52 -1.89
N ALA A 933 10.05 -31.39 -1.44
CA ALA A 933 10.63 -30.10 -1.07
C ALA A 933 10.64 -29.09 -2.25
N ALA A 934 10.95 -29.57 -3.46
CA ALA A 934 10.92 -28.73 -4.66
C ALA A 934 9.48 -28.30 -5.03
N LEU A 935 8.50 -29.20 -4.97
CA LEU A 935 7.09 -28.89 -5.23
C LEU A 935 6.53 -27.89 -4.21
N ALA A 936 6.82 -28.08 -2.93
CA ALA A 936 6.42 -27.15 -1.86
C ALA A 936 7.03 -25.76 -2.07
N SER A 937 8.33 -25.72 -2.39
CA SER A 937 9.04 -24.47 -2.71
C SER A 937 8.42 -23.75 -3.90
N VAL A 938 8.16 -24.46 -5.01
CA VAL A 938 7.59 -23.85 -6.22
C VAL A 938 6.14 -23.40 -5.97
N ALA A 939 5.32 -24.16 -5.25
CA ALA A 939 3.94 -23.78 -4.91
C ALA A 939 3.89 -22.53 -4.02
N SER A 940 4.72 -22.48 -2.98
CA SER A 940 4.85 -21.31 -2.10
C SER A 940 5.33 -20.07 -2.85
N ARG A 941 6.34 -20.22 -3.71
CA ARG A 941 6.83 -19.14 -4.58
C ARG A 941 5.73 -18.66 -5.52
N ALA A 942 5.06 -19.56 -6.23
CA ALA A 942 3.99 -19.20 -7.16
C ALA A 942 2.87 -18.40 -6.45
N ALA A 943 2.42 -18.88 -5.29
CA ALA A 943 1.40 -18.22 -4.47
C ALA A 943 1.81 -16.81 -4.06
N ARG A 944 3.05 -16.64 -3.61
CA ARG A 944 3.58 -15.34 -3.19
C ARG A 944 3.73 -14.35 -4.34
N TYR A 945 4.17 -14.79 -5.51
CA TYR A 945 4.44 -13.88 -6.63
C TYR A 945 3.21 -13.50 -7.42
N TYR A 946 2.38 -14.49 -7.71
CA TYR A 946 1.24 -14.37 -8.63
C TYR A 946 -0.10 -14.39 -7.89
N GLY A 947 -0.09 -14.65 -6.59
CA GLY A 947 -1.29 -14.73 -5.76
C GLY A 947 -1.81 -16.16 -5.63
N GLU A 948 -2.55 -16.37 -4.54
CA GLU A 948 -3.17 -17.62 -4.11
C GLU A 948 -4.05 -18.26 -5.20
N ARG A 949 -4.70 -17.42 -6.00
CA ARG A 949 -5.67 -17.86 -7.01
C ARG A 949 -5.05 -18.10 -8.38
N HIS A 950 -3.84 -17.61 -8.66
CA HIS A 950 -3.27 -17.61 -10.02
C HIS A 950 -3.15 -19.03 -10.62
N PRO A 951 -3.40 -19.25 -11.93
CA PRO A 951 -3.44 -20.60 -12.50
C PRO A 951 -2.16 -21.41 -12.28
N LEU A 952 -0.98 -20.77 -12.33
CA LEU A 952 0.28 -21.43 -12.01
C LEU A 952 0.35 -21.86 -10.54
N THR A 953 -0.10 -21.02 -9.61
CA THR A 953 -0.14 -21.35 -8.17
C THR A 953 -1.00 -22.59 -7.94
N LEU A 954 -2.19 -22.60 -8.54
CA LEU A 954 -3.11 -23.73 -8.46
C LEU A 954 -2.50 -25.00 -9.05
N LEU A 955 -1.81 -24.91 -10.20
CA LEU A 955 -1.09 -26.03 -10.80
C LEU A 955 0.01 -26.59 -9.89
N CYS A 956 0.82 -25.72 -9.28
CA CYS A 956 1.92 -26.14 -8.40
C CYS A 956 1.39 -26.76 -7.10
N ARG A 957 0.31 -26.21 -6.54
CA ARG A 957 -0.37 -26.78 -5.36
C ARG A 957 -1.03 -28.11 -5.66
N ASP A 958 -1.68 -28.24 -6.80
CA ASP A 958 -2.24 -29.52 -7.26
C ASP A 958 -1.14 -30.59 -7.41
N SER A 959 0.01 -30.20 -7.96
CA SER A 959 1.18 -31.08 -8.06
C SER A 959 1.72 -31.51 -6.70
N LEU A 960 1.78 -30.56 -5.74
CA LEU A 960 2.16 -30.85 -4.35
C LEU A 960 1.14 -31.77 -3.66
N ALA A 961 -0.15 -31.49 -3.79
CA ALA A 961 -1.22 -32.31 -3.25
C ALA A 961 -1.18 -33.75 -3.81
N CYS A 962 -0.93 -33.90 -5.11
CA CYS A 962 -0.74 -35.21 -5.73
C CYS A 962 0.46 -35.96 -5.16
N HIS A 963 1.58 -35.27 -4.95
CA HIS A 963 2.79 -35.86 -4.36
C HIS A 963 2.57 -36.30 -2.91
N LEU A 964 2.04 -35.42 -2.06
CA LEU A 964 1.72 -35.71 -0.66
C LEU A 964 0.72 -36.88 -0.53
N ARG A 965 -0.27 -36.96 -1.44
CA ARG A 965 -1.20 -38.09 -1.52
C ARG A 965 -0.52 -39.42 -1.82
N GLU A 966 0.49 -39.43 -2.69
CA GLU A 966 1.26 -40.63 -3.03
C GLU A 966 2.22 -41.05 -1.90
N HIS A 967 2.54 -40.14 -0.96
CA HIS A 967 3.55 -40.34 0.09
C HIS A 967 3.02 -40.07 1.52
N GLU A 968 1.73 -40.28 1.73
CA GLU A 968 1.04 -40.47 3.02
C GLU A 968 0.76 -39.25 3.94
N ASP A 969 0.85 -38.00 3.45
CA ASP A 969 0.27 -36.85 4.16
C ASP A 969 -1.12 -36.50 3.59
N LEU A 970 -2.11 -37.31 3.95
CA LEU A 970 -3.46 -37.22 3.36
C LEU A 970 -4.25 -35.99 3.81
N ASP A 971 -3.98 -35.46 5.00
CA ASP A 971 -4.71 -34.32 5.56
C ASP A 971 -4.23 -33.00 4.91
N GLU A 972 -2.91 -32.77 4.81
CA GLU A 972 -2.36 -31.60 4.12
C GLU A 972 -2.71 -31.63 2.62
N ALA A 973 -2.59 -32.82 2.01
CA ALA A 973 -2.93 -32.99 0.61
C ALA A 973 -4.42 -32.77 0.32
N GLY A 974 -5.31 -33.15 1.25
CA GLY A 974 -6.74 -32.88 1.18
C GLY A 974 -7.06 -31.40 1.26
N ALA A 975 -6.48 -30.68 2.23
CA ALA A 975 -6.66 -29.24 2.39
C ALA A 975 -6.17 -28.46 1.16
N LEU A 976 -5.02 -28.84 0.59
CA LEU A 976 -4.50 -28.24 -0.64
C LEU A 976 -5.41 -28.51 -1.85
N ALA A 977 -5.90 -29.75 -2.00
CA ALA A 977 -6.79 -30.11 -3.10
C ALA A 977 -8.15 -29.40 -3.02
N GLU A 978 -8.72 -29.27 -1.82
CA GLU A 978 -9.97 -28.51 -1.59
C GLU A 978 -9.79 -27.02 -1.87
N GLY A 979 -8.69 -26.42 -1.40
CA GLY A 979 -8.35 -25.03 -1.70
C GLY A 979 -8.20 -24.78 -3.21
N VAL A 980 -7.54 -25.69 -3.93
CA VAL A 980 -7.42 -25.62 -5.40
C VAL A 980 -8.78 -25.77 -6.08
N ALA A 981 -9.60 -26.73 -5.66
CA ALA A 981 -10.93 -26.95 -6.24
C ALA A 981 -11.86 -25.76 -6.02
N ALA A 982 -11.87 -25.16 -4.83
CA ALA A 982 -12.65 -23.96 -4.51
C ALA A 982 -12.20 -22.77 -5.38
N ALA A 983 -10.89 -22.56 -5.51
CA ALA A 983 -10.34 -21.49 -6.34
C ALA A 983 -10.66 -21.67 -7.84
N LEU A 984 -10.57 -22.90 -8.36
CA LEU A 984 -10.96 -23.21 -9.74
C LEU A 984 -12.46 -23.07 -9.97
N HIS A 985 -13.29 -23.41 -8.97
CA HIS A 985 -14.74 -23.29 -9.07
C HIS A 985 -15.20 -21.84 -9.14
N ALA A 986 -14.55 -20.94 -8.40
CA ALA A 986 -14.82 -19.51 -8.46
C ALA A 986 -14.43 -18.87 -9.81
N ARG A 987 -13.50 -19.48 -10.57
CA ARG A 987 -12.97 -18.92 -11.85
C ARG A 987 -13.63 -19.47 -13.11
N VAL A 988 -14.16 -20.69 -13.07
CA VAL A 988 -14.62 -21.37 -14.29
C VAL A 988 -16.07 -21.85 -14.10
N ARG A 989 -16.91 -21.70 -15.14
CA ARG A 989 -18.32 -22.12 -15.12
C ARG A 989 -18.48 -23.54 -14.52
N PRO A 990 -19.54 -23.80 -13.73
CA PRO A 990 -19.85 -25.14 -13.25
C PRO A 990 -19.94 -26.11 -14.44
N GLY A 991 -18.93 -26.98 -14.59
CA GLY A 991 -18.92 -28.01 -15.65
C GLY A 991 -17.78 -27.95 -16.67
N ALA A 992 -16.86 -26.99 -16.61
CA ALA A 992 -15.63 -27.06 -17.42
C ALA A 992 -14.76 -28.28 -17.04
N PRO A 993 -14.01 -28.90 -17.97
CA PRO A 993 -13.26 -30.11 -17.70
C PRO A 993 -12.21 -29.98 -16.59
N LEU A 994 -11.60 -28.80 -16.39
CA LEU A 994 -10.73 -28.54 -15.23
C LEU A 994 -11.52 -28.58 -13.91
N SER A 995 -12.70 -27.97 -13.85
CA SER A 995 -13.59 -28.04 -12.69
C SER A 995 -14.20 -29.44 -12.49
N ARG A 996 -14.47 -30.19 -13.57
CA ARG A 996 -14.92 -31.59 -13.51
C ARG A 996 -13.81 -32.51 -13.04
N ARG A 997 -12.57 -32.29 -13.49
CA ARG A 997 -11.40 -33.04 -13.02
C ARG A 997 -11.12 -32.74 -11.55
N ALA A 998 -11.11 -31.47 -11.14
CA ALA A 998 -10.97 -31.09 -9.74
C ALA A 998 -12.10 -31.68 -8.87
N ARG A 999 -13.35 -31.69 -9.35
CA ARG A 999 -14.50 -32.34 -8.69
C ARG A 999 -14.40 -33.87 -8.68
N ALA A 1000 -13.93 -34.48 -9.77
CA ALA A 1000 -13.76 -35.92 -9.86
C ALA A 1000 -12.63 -36.39 -8.95
N GLU A 1001 -11.54 -35.62 -8.87
CA GLU A 1001 -10.45 -35.84 -7.94
C GLU A 1001 -10.97 -35.67 -6.51
N THR A 1002 -11.61 -34.55 -6.11
CA THR A 1002 -12.24 -34.39 -4.77
C THR A 1002 -13.31 -35.43 -4.46
N SER A 1003 -14.06 -35.90 -5.45
CA SER A 1003 -15.01 -37.02 -5.26
C SER A 1003 -14.29 -38.36 -5.10
N ARG A 1004 -13.12 -38.54 -5.71
CA ARG A 1004 -12.24 -39.70 -5.52
C ARG A 1004 -11.59 -39.64 -4.14
N TRP A 1005 -11.19 -38.45 -3.67
CA TRP A 1005 -10.71 -38.17 -2.31
C TRP A 1005 -11.64 -38.75 -1.23
N TRP A 1006 -12.94 -38.44 -1.29
CA TRP A 1006 -13.93 -38.98 -0.34
C TRP A 1006 -14.08 -40.50 -0.40
N ARG A 1007 -13.93 -41.11 -1.58
CA ARG A 1007 -14.07 -42.57 -1.74
C ARG A 1007 -12.82 -43.32 -1.30
N THR A 1008 -11.62 -42.85 -1.61
CA THR A 1008 -10.38 -43.52 -1.20
C THR A 1008 -10.02 -43.26 0.26
N GLY A 1009 -10.30 -42.06 0.80
CA GLY A 1009 -10.10 -41.74 2.21
C GLY A 1009 -11.06 -42.48 3.15
N ALA A 1010 -12.29 -42.76 2.71
CA ALA A 1010 -13.22 -43.60 3.45
C ALA A 1010 -12.76 -45.07 3.48
N VAL A 1011 -12.25 -45.60 2.36
CA VAL A 1011 -11.77 -46.99 2.27
C VAL A 1011 -10.50 -47.21 3.09
N THR A 1012 -9.57 -46.24 3.16
CA THR A 1012 -8.37 -46.35 4.00
C THR A 1012 -8.63 -46.10 5.48
N ARG A 1013 -9.66 -45.32 5.85
CA ARG A 1013 -10.11 -45.18 7.25
C ARG A 1013 -10.89 -46.40 7.77
N GLU A 1014 -11.53 -47.19 6.90
CA GLU A 1014 -12.16 -48.47 7.28
C GLU A 1014 -11.15 -49.65 7.31
N GLN A 1015 -9.97 -49.51 6.71
CA GLN A 1015 -8.93 -50.55 6.67
C GLN A 1015 -7.78 -50.36 7.68
N ARG A 1016 -7.71 -49.21 8.36
CA ARG A 1016 -6.85 -48.97 9.54
C ARG A 1016 -7.69 -49.09 10.81
#